data_AF-A0A3N8LJM3-F1
#
_entry.id   AF-A0A3N8LJM3-F1
#
_cell.length_a   1.000
_cell.length_b   1.000
_cell.length_c   1.000
_cell.angle_alpha   90.00
_cell.angle_beta   90.00
_cell.angle_gamma   90.00
#
_symmetry.space_group_name_H-M   'P 1'
#
loop_
_entity.id
_entity.type
_entity.pdbx_description
1 polymer ?
#
loop_
_entity_poly.entity_id
_entity_poly.type
_entity_poly.pdbx_seq_one_letter_code
_entity_poly.pdbx_strand_id
1 'polypeptide(L)'
;MRGVAFAMTKNVQPITFVTSPTAESEMRRKRLPPKQKPKSSFELLSNPLARLYLSGRDFELHARKFLFHYDGPDFNERLTTFLREPNFRSTFNAFGRTVEALGAKIRLPDNLPVERTLAIYSAVFKDEAVGLNHFAKHRSAFESAFLQGKYDLAESILEQVRVELGESLWYIRHRMLVLVYRDNLDELTVFCEEMKRRQDNKLINYLIERLYLLNQKTHTSKHLNGLLVSEVKELRQATSGPFADFLAFTFAPDPLFQRTDYRRCLPCFSMLSLVDQYSALVDLVPRIITEEGEYKASADETRLSVRFMHDLAVLVDDPAICAVDSANSTHARGVDAVEMSLLTAYDLGQYRQVLDLFGSHAHEMSNPTTFVNILAKCLAYEKDTSLAPVGPLGELASKVSALYTLSDQLASVYDEILGTVIRCRGLTRNIDFQLMVYKAAPFRFNATDLRFAARLASCGDAVVSPLVYRMAENDSPMSRHLLDGAESIPAVDYRIKKREIARLASEGATEEIILAKLDEFRRATPLQKDYFELLAEYLVFRNEAQRLVTTAARILAIEPNSFVCFPMESLMREIEAERLASVDAVIVCYFYSKHISSKKDYVLNEAFEDFLSSRDVRMPSELFDNLDVGEAQYKLFFDRVCTTDVMDFLSCFKSSNELRVQRLLILDHLQERGLVKVEDQYRELTDLLGQIITEASTTEINGNKIFVDTDAIRASMLEEVDSLLSIYKISDEPDGEGFVRAPSISEEERKVVAGDRNTTLFKIITQVRRKFLIDEKHGLDKNLSAEIRHGFFENLMRSRLEAFHYTQV
;
A
#
# COMPACT_ATOMS: atom_id res chain seq x y z
N MET A 1 -4.50 37.64 39.93
CA MET A 1 -4.81 38.45 41.12
C MET A 1 -4.50 37.63 42.36
N ARG A 2 -3.66 38.18 43.26
CA ARG A 2 -3.46 37.93 44.71
C ARG A 2 -3.69 36.47 45.21
N GLY A 3 -2.72 35.71 45.69
CA GLY A 3 -1.59 36.06 46.57
C GLY A 3 -1.81 35.40 47.95
N VAL A 4 -0.75 34.84 48.53
CA VAL A 4 -0.35 34.93 49.96
C VAL A 4 0.84 34.00 50.20
N ALA A 5 1.91 34.59 50.73
CA ALA A 5 3.15 34.00 51.21
C ALA A 5 3.08 33.79 52.74
N PHE A 6 4.03 33.04 53.33
CA PHE A 6 4.69 33.24 54.65
C PHE A 6 5.50 31.94 54.93
N ALA A 7 6.84 31.87 54.89
CA ALA A 7 7.91 32.52 55.67
C ALA A 7 8.21 31.87 57.03
N MET A 8 9.51 31.58 57.25
CA MET A 8 10.35 31.71 58.47
C MET A 8 11.31 30.51 58.61
N THR A 9 12.63 30.64 58.39
CA THR A 9 13.71 31.19 59.26
C THR A 9 13.70 30.56 60.67
N LYS A 10 14.80 30.08 61.28
CA LYS A 10 16.07 30.77 61.62
C LYS A 10 16.88 29.81 62.52
N ASN A 11 18.21 29.73 62.46
CA ASN A 11 19.18 30.13 63.51
C ASN A 11 20.46 29.26 63.37
N VAL A 12 21.70 29.61 63.74
CA VAL A 12 22.41 30.82 64.22
C VAL A 12 23.92 30.53 64.04
N GLN A 13 24.61 31.52 63.47
CA GLN A 13 26.01 32.01 63.49
C GLN A 13 26.92 31.72 64.75
N PRO A 14 28.18 32.23 64.87
CA PRO A 14 29.42 31.90 64.14
C PRO A 14 30.66 31.84 65.09
N ILE A 15 31.86 31.44 64.65
CA ILE A 15 33.12 31.86 65.33
C ILE A 15 34.22 32.11 64.29
N THR A 16 34.65 33.37 64.21
CA THR A 16 35.90 33.85 63.60
C THR A 16 37.03 33.78 64.61
N PHE A 17 38.23 33.34 64.20
CA PHE A 17 39.47 33.94 64.70
C PHE A 17 40.52 34.07 63.58
N VAL A 18 41.15 35.23 63.60
CA VAL A 18 42.16 35.78 62.71
C VAL A 18 43.54 35.38 63.21
N THR A 19 44.46 35.00 62.32
CA THR A 19 45.89 35.36 62.43
C THR A 19 46.52 35.45 61.03
N SER A 20 47.03 36.64 60.73
CA SER A 20 47.94 37.01 59.62
C SER A 20 49.42 36.73 60.02
N PRO A 21 50.44 37.19 59.25
CA PRO A 21 50.86 36.80 57.90
C PRO A 21 52.38 36.45 57.88
N THR A 22 52.89 35.81 56.83
CA THR A 22 54.30 36.00 56.43
C THR A 22 54.41 36.14 54.93
N ALA A 23 55.04 37.24 54.56
CA ALA A 23 55.29 37.68 53.21
C ALA A 23 56.49 36.93 52.63
N GLU A 24 56.35 36.43 51.41
CA GLU A 24 57.42 36.43 50.42
C GLU A 24 56.77 36.56 49.03
N SER A 25 56.45 37.81 48.70
CA SER A 25 56.10 38.22 47.35
C SER A 25 57.23 39.10 46.83
N GLU A 26 57.95 38.65 45.81
CA GLU A 26 58.12 39.43 44.59
C GLU A 26 58.82 38.66 43.46
N MET A 27 58.33 38.91 42.24
CA MET A 27 58.92 38.61 40.93
C MET A 27 58.86 37.17 40.38
N ARG A 28 57.79 36.88 39.63
CA ARG A 28 57.81 36.87 38.15
C ARG A 28 56.41 36.62 37.58
N ARG A 29 55.74 37.70 37.17
CA ARG A 29 54.55 37.67 36.31
C ARG A 29 54.93 37.07 34.94
N LYS A 30 54.57 35.82 34.65
CA LYS A 30 54.24 35.39 33.29
C LYS A 30 52.74 35.52 33.11
N ARG A 31 52.32 36.51 32.32
CA ARG A 31 50.92 36.67 31.89
C ARG A 31 50.49 35.38 31.17
N LEU A 32 49.55 34.63 31.76
CA LEU A 32 48.75 33.68 31.00
C LEU A 32 47.97 34.46 29.92
N PRO A 33 47.86 33.95 28.68
CA PRO A 33 47.08 34.61 27.66
C PRO A 33 45.60 34.62 28.08
N PRO A 34 44.80 35.61 27.63
CA PRO A 34 43.39 35.67 27.97
C PRO A 34 42.70 34.40 27.48
N LYS A 35 41.83 33.80 28.30
CA LYS A 35 40.90 32.74 27.86
C LYS A 35 40.12 33.27 26.66
N GLN A 36 40.49 32.81 25.46
CA GLN A 36 39.75 33.11 24.24
C GLN A 36 38.31 32.59 24.44
N LYS A 37 37.31 33.41 24.07
CA LYS A 37 35.93 32.94 23.96
C LYS A 37 35.92 31.63 23.15
N PRO A 38 35.11 30.63 23.53
CA PRO A 38 34.98 29.43 22.70
C PRO A 38 34.59 29.88 21.30
N LYS A 39 35.47 29.63 20.32
CA LYS A 39 35.22 29.97 18.92
C LYS A 39 33.90 29.34 18.51
N SER A 40 33.04 30.10 17.84
CA SER A 40 31.79 29.53 17.32
C SER A 40 32.11 28.35 16.40
N SER A 41 31.22 27.34 16.29
CA SER A 41 31.44 26.20 15.36
C SER A 41 31.74 26.69 13.94
N PHE A 42 31.12 27.81 13.55
CA PHE A 42 31.42 28.52 12.32
C PHE A 42 32.88 29.01 12.23
N GLU A 43 33.40 29.72 13.25
CA GLU A 43 34.79 30.21 13.27
C GLU A 43 35.84 29.09 13.26
N LEU A 44 35.49 27.92 13.79
CA LEU A 44 36.33 26.72 13.74
C LEU A 44 36.30 26.09 12.35
N LEU A 45 35.13 26.03 11.72
CA LEU A 45 34.97 25.55 10.35
C LEU A 45 35.46 26.53 9.30
N SER A 46 35.57 27.84 9.56
CA SER A 46 36.02 28.82 8.56
C SER A 46 37.52 29.07 8.60
N ASN A 47 38.19 28.74 9.71
CA ASN A 47 39.61 28.99 9.89
C ASN A 47 40.46 27.77 9.46
N PRO A 48 41.27 27.88 8.38
CA PRO A 48 42.07 26.76 7.87
C PRO A 48 43.01 26.15 8.92
N LEU A 49 43.59 26.98 9.79
CA LEU A 49 44.48 26.54 10.86
C LEU A 49 43.72 25.83 11.98
N ALA A 50 42.50 26.25 12.30
CA ALA A 50 41.69 25.59 13.32
C ALA A 50 41.21 24.20 12.86
N ARG A 51 40.93 24.04 11.56
CA ARG A 51 40.52 22.75 10.96
C ARG A 51 41.56 21.66 11.10
N LEU A 52 42.85 21.98 10.98
CA LEU A 52 43.96 21.02 11.08
C LEU A 52 44.04 20.32 12.45
N TYR A 53 43.45 20.92 13.48
CA TYR A 53 43.43 20.38 14.84
C TYR A 53 42.12 19.64 15.18
N LEU A 54 41.16 19.56 14.26
CA LEU A 54 39.91 18.83 14.48
C LEU A 54 40.08 17.36 14.05
N SER A 55 39.69 16.44 14.92
CA SER A 55 39.51 15.04 14.51
C SER A 55 38.34 14.93 13.53
N GLY A 56 38.26 13.84 12.75
CA GLY A 56 37.15 13.63 11.81
C GLY A 56 35.76 13.69 12.47
N ARG A 57 35.63 13.16 13.70
CA ARG A 57 34.39 13.22 14.49
C ARG A 57 34.07 14.62 14.98
N ASP A 58 35.08 15.38 15.42
CA ASP A 58 34.88 16.76 15.89
C ASP A 58 34.51 17.69 14.75
N PHE A 59 35.12 17.48 13.57
CA PHE A 59 34.77 18.21 12.36
C PHE A 59 33.30 17.98 11.97
N GLU A 60 32.85 16.72 11.94
CA GLU A 60 31.45 16.38 11.65
C GLU A 60 30.48 16.99 12.68
N LEU A 61 30.84 16.98 13.97
CA LEU A 61 30.04 17.61 15.02
C LEU A 61 29.88 19.11 14.78
N HIS A 62 30.96 19.81 14.41
CA HIS A 62 30.87 21.23 14.08
C HIS A 62 30.09 21.49 12.80
N ALA A 63 30.22 20.64 11.78
CA ALA A 63 29.42 20.72 10.56
C ALA A 63 27.91 20.59 10.87
N ARG A 64 27.52 19.62 11.70
CA ARG A 64 26.13 19.47 12.19
C ARG A 64 25.64 20.71 12.94
N LYS A 65 26.47 21.26 13.83
CA LYS A 65 26.13 22.50 14.56
C LYS A 65 25.88 23.68 13.61
N PHE A 66 26.70 23.83 12.57
CA PHE A 66 26.49 24.84 11.54
C PHE A 66 25.20 24.58 10.73
N LEU A 67 24.99 23.36 10.25
CA LEU A 67 23.84 23.04 9.39
C LEU A 67 22.49 23.21 10.11
N PHE A 68 22.42 22.85 11.40
CA PHE A 68 21.14 22.73 12.11
C PHE A 68 20.83 23.89 13.06
N HIS A 69 21.84 24.61 13.54
CA HIS A 69 21.69 25.62 14.62
C HIS A 69 22.27 26.99 14.27
N TYR A 70 22.74 27.19 13.02
CA TYR A 70 23.25 28.49 12.62
C TYR A 70 22.12 29.42 12.15
N ASP A 71 21.87 30.48 12.91
CA ASP A 71 20.77 31.43 12.66
C ASP A 71 21.22 32.73 11.98
N GLY A 72 22.46 32.79 11.47
CA GLY A 72 22.95 33.96 10.73
C GLY A 72 22.24 34.14 9.38
N PRO A 73 21.96 35.38 8.95
CA PRO A 73 21.26 35.67 7.69
C PRO A 73 22.06 35.28 6.43
N ASP A 74 23.36 35.03 6.60
CA ASP A 74 24.35 34.65 5.60
C ASP A 74 24.55 33.12 5.50
N PHE A 75 23.66 32.32 6.11
CA PHE A 75 23.73 30.85 6.08
C PHE A 75 23.94 30.29 4.66
N ASN A 76 23.14 30.72 3.69
CA ASN A 76 23.19 30.20 2.32
C ASN A 76 24.54 30.51 1.62
N GLU A 77 25.06 31.73 1.82
CA GLU A 77 26.36 32.15 1.28
C GLU A 77 27.51 31.33 1.90
N ARG A 78 27.47 31.15 3.22
CA ARG A 78 28.46 30.36 3.97
C ARG A 78 28.40 28.89 3.60
N LEU A 79 27.22 28.31 3.47
CA LEU A 79 27.03 26.91 3.05
C LEU A 79 27.63 26.69 1.66
N THR A 80 27.33 27.58 0.71
CA THR A 80 27.91 27.53 -0.64
C THR A 80 29.44 27.59 -0.61
N THR A 81 30.01 28.42 0.28
CA THR A 81 31.46 28.50 0.46
C THR A 81 32.04 27.21 1.04
N PHE A 82 31.41 26.64 2.06
CA PHE A 82 31.85 25.40 2.68
C PHE A 82 31.72 24.19 1.75
N LEU A 83 30.72 24.14 0.87
CA LEU A 83 30.60 23.06 -0.10
C LEU A 83 31.78 23.01 -1.08
N ARG A 84 32.54 24.08 -1.28
CA ARG A 84 33.78 24.03 -2.10
C ARG A 84 34.93 23.29 -1.42
N GLU A 85 34.82 23.03 -0.12
CA GLU A 85 35.88 22.41 0.69
C GLU A 85 35.69 20.88 0.73
N PRO A 86 36.68 20.07 0.26
CA PRO A 86 36.54 18.62 0.17
C PRO A 86 36.15 17.93 1.49
N ASN A 87 36.72 18.38 2.60
CA ASN A 87 36.44 17.83 3.92
C ASN A 87 34.98 18.06 4.33
N PHE A 88 34.44 19.26 4.06
CA PHE A 88 33.04 19.57 4.36
C PHE A 88 32.10 18.80 3.45
N ARG A 89 32.40 18.69 2.14
CA ARG A 89 31.64 17.84 1.20
C ARG A 89 31.56 16.40 1.70
N SER A 90 32.67 15.83 2.15
CA SER A 90 32.73 14.44 2.61
C SER A 90 31.81 14.11 3.81
N THR A 91 31.19 15.13 4.42
CA THR A 91 30.20 14.98 5.50
C THR A 91 28.76 14.76 5.01
N PHE A 92 28.48 14.91 3.71
CA PHE A 92 27.15 14.66 3.14
C PHE A 92 27.10 13.30 2.43
N ASN A 93 25.97 12.60 2.53
CA ASN A 93 25.74 11.37 1.77
C ASN A 93 25.60 11.64 0.27
N ALA A 94 25.20 12.87 -0.13
CA ALA A 94 25.01 13.25 -1.52
C ALA A 94 26.24 12.97 -2.40
N PHE A 95 27.45 13.18 -1.85
CA PHE A 95 28.71 13.01 -2.60
C PHE A 95 29.31 11.61 -2.47
N GLY A 96 28.61 10.66 -1.85
CA GLY A 96 28.98 9.24 -1.86
C GLY A 96 28.72 8.64 -3.24
N ARG A 97 29.70 7.90 -3.78
CA ARG A 97 29.63 7.30 -5.13
C ARG A 97 29.54 5.78 -5.12
N THR A 98 29.52 5.16 -3.95
CA THR A 98 29.49 3.69 -3.82
C THR A 98 28.38 3.28 -2.86
N VAL A 99 27.90 2.05 -3.00
CA VAL A 99 26.81 1.55 -2.16
C VAL A 99 27.17 1.57 -0.67
N GLU A 100 28.46 1.39 -0.34
CA GLU A 100 29.01 1.42 1.03
C GLU A 100 28.92 2.82 1.67
N ALA A 101 28.93 3.87 0.86
CA ALA A 101 28.86 5.24 1.35
C ALA A 101 27.43 5.68 1.72
N LEU A 102 26.40 4.93 1.27
CA LEU A 102 25.00 5.24 1.52
C LEU A 102 24.69 5.18 3.02
N GLY A 103 24.07 6.23 3.55
CA GLY A 103 23.68 6.35 4.95
C GLY A 103 24.83 6.41 5.95
N ALA A 104 26.09 6.56 5.50
CA ALA A 104 27.27 6.58 6.37
C ALA A 104 27.60 7.98 6.92
N LYS A 105 27.00 9.04 6.37
CA LYS A 105 27.32 10.44 6.66
C LYS A 105 26.16 11.17 7.35
N ILE A 106 26.24 12.50 7.48
CA ILE A 106 25.26 13.32 8.19
C ILE A 106 23.84 13.08 7.65
N ARG A 107 22.93 12.71 8.55
CA ARG A 107 21.47 12.70 8.36
C ARG A 107 20.89 14.00 8.93
N LEU A 108 19.98 14.63 8.19
CA LEU A 108 19.22 15.79 8.66
C LEU A 108 18.26 15.37 9.80
N PRO A 109 18.13 16.18 10.87
CA PRO A 109 17.19 15.90 11.95
C PRO A 109 15.73 15.90 11.48
N ASP A 110 14.92 15.01 12.05
CA ASP A 110 13.50 14.85 11.68
C ASP A 110 12.65 16.10 11.99
N ASN A 111 13.09 16.95 12.93
CA ASN A 111 12.43 18.18 13.33
C ASN A 111 13.02 19.44 12.67
N LEU A 112 13.88 19.28 11.65
CA LEU A 112 14.48 20.42 10.96
C LEU A 112 13.41 21.17 10.14
N PRO A 113 13.30 22.51 10.27
CA PRO A 113 12.29 23.28 9.53
C PRO A 113 12.38 23.06 8.01
N VAL A 114 11.23 23.07 7.32
CA VAL A 114 11.15 22.87 5.86
C VAL A 114 12.04 23.87 5.11
N GLU A 115 12.03 25.15 5.52
CA GLU A 115 12.89 26.19 4.94
C GLU A 115 14.37 25.81 4.99
N ARG A 116 14.87 25.39 6.16
CA ARG A 116 16.27 25.02 6.35
C ARG A 116 16.63 23.77 5.56
N THR A 117 15.73 22.79 5.53
CA THR A 117 15.89 21.53 4.80
C THR A 117 16.00 21.79 3.30
N LEU A 118 15.06 22.55 2.71
CA LEU A 118 15.09 22.92 1.30
C LEU A 118 16.30 23.79 0.93
N ALA A 119 16.73 24.70 1.83
CA ALA A 119 17.93 25.50 1.62
C ALA A 119 19.21 24.64 1.51
N ILE A 120 19.33 23.60 2.33
CA ILE A 120 20.45 22.66 2.27
C ILE A 120 20.44 21.89 0.94
N TYR A 121 19.31 21.32 0.54
CA TYR A 121 19.19 20.63 -0.74
C TYR A 121 19.47 21.56 -1.92
N SER A 122 18.94 22.78 -1.90
CA SER A 122 19.19 23.79 -2.95
C SER A 122 20.68 24.09 -3.11
N ALA A 123 21.42 24.23 -2.00
CA ALA A 123 22.85 24.49 -2.05
C ALA A 123 23.63 23.31 -2.65
N VAL A 124 23.27 22.08 -2.29
CA VAL A 124 23.88 20.85 -2.85
C VAL A 124 23.57 20.71 -4.34
N PHE A 125 22.31 20.88 -4.74
CA PHE A 125 21.90 20.73 -6.15
C PHE A 125 22.47 21.82 -7.03
N LYS A 126 22.57 23.05 -6.53
CA LYS A 126 23.23 24.15 -7.26
C LYS A 126 24.71 23.86 -7.51
N ASP A 127 25.39 23.29 -6.53
CA ASP A 127 26.81 22.97 -6.64
C ASP A 127 27.06 21.80 -7.61
N GLU A 128 26.15 20.82 -7.67
CA GLU A 128 26.23 19.64 -8.55
C GLU A 128 25.34 19.73 -9.79
N ALA A 129 24.91 20.93 -10.19
CA ALA A 129 23.95 21.13 -11.27
C ALA A 129 24.38 20.46 -12.58
N VAL A 130 25.69 20.48 -12.92
CA VAL A 130 26.22 19.83 -14.12
C VAL A 130 25.97 18.32 -14.11
N GLY A 131 26.29 17.65 -12.99
CA GLY A 131 26.05 16.22 -12.83
C GLY A 131 24.56 15.88 -12.85
N LEU A 132 23.71 16.73 -12.27
CA LEU A 132 22.25 16.57 -12.30
C LEU A 132 21.67 16.74 -13.71
N ASN A 133 22.19 17.64 -14.54
CA ASN A 133 21.78 17.78 -15.94
C ASN A 133 22.13 16.51 -16.76
N HIS A 134 23.33 15.95 -16.54
CA HIS A 134 23.69 14.68 -17.17
C HIS A 134 22.77 13.55 -16.69
N PHE A 135 22.52 13.46 -15.38
CA PHE A 135 21.59 12.50 -14.81
C PHE A 135 20.19 12.60 -15.42
N ALA A 136 19.61 13.81 -15.48
CA ALA A 136 18.27 14.04 -16.01
C ALA A 136 18.15 13.52 -17.45
N LYS A 137 19.13 13.84 -18.30
CA LYS A 137 19.19 13.36 -19.68
C LYS A 137 19.29 11.82 -19.76
N HIS A 138 20.18 11.22 -18.97
CA HIS A 138 20.33 9.76 -18.95
C HIS A 138 19.10 9.06 -18.39
N ARG A 139 18.46 9.61 -17.36
CA ARG A 139 17.21 9.08 -16.80
C ARG A 139 16.11 9.08 -17.85
N SER A 140 15.88 10.18 -18.57
CA SER A 140 14.86 10.22 -19.62
C SER A 140 15.17 9.26 -20.77
N ALA A 141 16.43 9.13 -21.16
CA ALA A 141 16.85 8.15 -22.17
C ALA A 141 16.66 6.70 -21.70
N PHE A 142 16.99 6.41 -20.44
CA PHE A 142 16.76 5.10 -19.81
C PHE A 142 15.27 4.76 -19.77
N GLU A 143 14.42 5.67 -19.25
CA GLU A 143 12.98 5.43 -19.13
C GLU A 143 12.35 5.21 -20.51
N SER A 144 12.73 6.01 -21.52
CA SER A 144 12.28 5.83 -22.90
C SER A 144 12.68 4.47 -23.48
N ALA A 145 13.94 4.06 -23.32
CA ALA A 145 14.42 2.75 -23.77
C ALA A 145 13.71 1.59 -23.05
N PHE A 146 13.57 1.68 -21.73
CA PHE A 146 12.92 0.68 -20.91
C PHE A 146 11.44 0.50 -21.27
N LEU A 147 10.69 1.60 -21.39
CA LEU A 147 9.26 1.58 -21.71
C LEU A 147 8.98 1.05 -23.12
N GLN A 148 9.94 1.14 -24.04
CA GLN A 148 9.86 0.56 -25.39
C GLN A 148 10.32 -0.90 -25.46
N GLY A 149 10.79 -1.49 -24.36
CA GLY A 149 11.33 -2.86 -24.33
C GLY A 149 12.76 -2.99 -24.85
N LYS A 150 13.49 -1.89 -25.05
CA LYS A 150 14.90 -1.88 -25.47
C LYS A 150 15.82 -2.08 -24.26
N TYR A 151 15.75 -3.26 -23.64
CA TYR A 151 16.39 -3.53 -22.34
C TYR A 151 17.92 -3.47 -22.37
N ASP A 152 18.58 -3.92 -23.45
CA ASP A 152 20.05 -3.85 -23.56
C ASP A 152 20.54 -2.39 -23.63
N LEU A 153 19.81 -1.53 -24.34
CA LEU A 153 20.11 -0.10 -24.38
C LEU A 153 19.87 0.54 -23.00
N ALA A 154 18.75 0.23 -22.36
CA ALA A 154 18.43 0.73 -21.02
C ALA A 154 19.53 0.35 -20.02
N GLU A 155 19.99 -0.90 -20.05
CA GLU A 155 21.10 -1.38 -19.24
C GLU A 155 22.41 -0.63 -19.50
N SER A 156 22.77 -0.42 -20.77
CA SER A 156 23.99 0.33 -21.12
C SER A 156 23.98 1.77 -20.58
N ILE A 157 22.80 2.41 -20.58
CA ILE A 157 22.61 3.76 -20.03
C ILE A 157 22.73 3.73 -18.49
N LEU A 158 22.18 2.72 -17.82
CA LEU A 158 22.34 2.57 -16.36
C LEU A 158 23.81 2.41 -15.96
N GLU A 159 24.58 1.64 -16.71
CA GLU A 159 26.02 1.48 -16.45
C GLU A 159 26.79 2.80 -16.68
N GLN A 160 26.42 3.59 -17.68
CA GLN A 160 26.99 4.93 -17.87
C GLN A 160 26.71 5.83 -16.66
N VAL A 161 25.47 5.87 -16.17
CA VAL A 161 25.10 6.62 -14.97
C VAL A 161 25.91 6.16 -13.76
N ARG A 162 26.09 4.84 -13.59
CA ARG A 162 26.92 4.28 -12.50
C ARG A 162 28.37 4.75 -12.57
N VAL A 163 28.96 4.75 -13.77
CA VAL A 163 30.36 5.17 -13.95
C VAL A 163 30.55 6.67 -13.69
N GLU A 164 29.60 7.51 -14.13
CA GLU A 164 29.72 8.96 -14.02
C GLU A 164 29.36 9.48 -12.61
N LEU A 165 28.28 8.97 -12.03
CA LEU A 165 27.67 9.51 -10.81
C LEU A 165 27.76 8.55 -9.61
N GLY A 166 28.14 7.29 -9.83
CA GLY A 166 28.27 6.28 -8.79
C GLY A 166 27.01 5.42 -8.60
N GLU A 167 27.08 4.54 -7.61
CA GLU A 167 25.97 3.66 -7.23
C GLU A 167 24.97 4.39 -6.32
N SER A 168 23.69 4.20 -6.61
CA SER A 168 22.56 4.83 -5.91
C SER A 168 21.41 3.86 -5.73
N LEU A 169 20.43 4.18 -4.88
CA LEU A 169 19.19 3.38 -4.80
C LEU A 169 18.39 3.43 -6.11
N TRP A 170 18.44 4.56 -6.83
CA TRP A 170 17.88 4.70 -8.16
C TRP A 170 18.52 3.69 -9.12
N TYR A 171 19.86 3.60 -9.16
CA TYR A 171 20.56 2.63 -10.00
C TYR A 171 20.19 1.19 -9.62
N ILE A 172 20.24 0.85 -8.34
CA ILE A 172 19.92 -0.51 -7.84
C ILE A 172 18.50 -0.90 -8.22
N ARG A 173 17.52 -0.02 -7.99
CA ARG A 173 16.11 -0.24 -8.34
C ARG A 173 15.94 -0.51 -9.83
N HIS A 174 16.53 0.33 -10.69
CA HIS A 174 16.33 0.23 -12.13
C HIS A 174 17.12 -0.93 -12.76
N ARG A 175 18.28 -1.30 -12.19
CA ARG A 175 18.98 -2.54 -12.56
C ARG A 175 18.13 -3.76 -12.27
N MET A 176 17.56 -3.85 -11.05
CA MET A 176 16.64 -4.93 -10.69
C MET A 176 15.42 -4.98 -11.63
N LEU A 177 14.85 -3.82 -11.94
CA LEU A 177 13.71 -3.70 -12.84
C LEU A 177 14.03 -4.26 -14.24
N VAL A 178 15.17 -3.87 -14.83
CA VAL A 178 15.60 -4.40 -16.14
C VAL A 178 15.77 -5.92 -16.10
N LEU A 179 16.44 -6.45 -15.07
CA LEU A 179 16.66 -7.90 -14.94
C LEU A 179 15.35 -8.69 -14.85
N VAL A 180 14.35 -8.16 -14.15
CA VAL A 180 13.02 -8.78 -14.04
C VAL A 180 12.31 -8.83 -15.38
N TYR A 181 12.33 -7.75 -16.16
CA TYR A 181 11.69 -7.70 -17.47
C TYR A 181 12.45 -8.49 -18.55
N ARG A 182 13.75 -8.74 -18.35
CA ARG A 182 14.55 -9.67 -19.15
C ARG A 182 14.37 -11.15 -18.77
N ASP A 183 13.65 -11.43 -17.69
CA ASP A 183 13.51 -12.77 -17.10
C ASP A 183 14.83 -13.39 -16.58
N ASN A 184 15.81 -12.54 -16.25
CA ASN A 184 17.11 -12.95 -15.71
C ASN A 184 17.05 -13.06 -14.17
N LEU A 185 16.27 -14.00 -13.64
CA LEU A 185 16.04 -14.12 -12.19
C LEU A 185 17.29 -14.52 -11.39
N ASP A 186 18.16 -15.38 -11.96
CA ASP A 186 19.40 -15.78 -11.28
C ASP A 186 20.35 -14.60 -11.09
N GLU A 187 20.51 -13.77 -12.12
CA GLU A 187 21.34 -12.57 -12.07
C GLU A 187 20.76 -11.53 -11.10
N LEU A 188 19.43 -11.42 -11.02
CA LEU A 188 18.75 -10.55 -10.05
C LEU A 188 19.10 -10.94 -8.60
N THR A 189 19.07 -12.25 -8.29
CA THR A 189 19.41 -12.74 -6.95
C THR A 189 20.88 -12.48 -6.63
N VAL A 190 21.80 -12.80 -7.56
CA VAL A 190 23.24 -12.55 -7.39
C VAL A 190 23.53 -11.06 -7.17
N PHE A 191 22.92 -10.19 -7.97
CA PHE A 191 23.07 -8.75 -7.85
C PHE A 191 22.60 -8.23 -6.48
N CYS A 192 21.45 -8.69 -6.00
CA CYS A 192 20.91 -8.32 -4.69
C CYS A 192 21.84 -8.75 -3.55
N GLU A 193 22.33 -9.99 -3.58
CA GLU A 193 23.25 -10.53 -2.57
C GLU A 193 24.59 -9.78 -2.56
N GLU A 194 25.11 -9.40 -3.73
CA GLU A 194 26.31 -8.60 -3.83
C GLU A 194 26.15 -7.22 -3.18
N MET A 195 25.06 -6.51 -3.49
CA MET A 195 24.77 -5.19 -2.91
C MET A 195 24.62 -5.28 -1.38
N LYS A 196 23.91 -6.31 -0.88
CA LYS A 196 23.74 -6.54 0.56
C LYS A 196 25.05 -6.91 1.27
N ARG A 197 25.94 -7.67 0.62
CA ARG A 197 27.24 -8.07 1.19
C ARG A 197 28.19 -6.89 1.34
N ARG A 198 28.15 -5.94 0.41
CA ARG A 198 29.01 -4.75 0.42
C ARG A 198 28.58 -3.73 1.47
N GLN A 199 27.31 -3.75 1.88
CA GLN A 199 26.74 -2.74 2.77
C GLN A 199 26.66 -3.22 4.22
N ASP A 200 27.30 -2.48 5.14
CA ASP A 200 27.26 -2.73 6.58
C ASP A 200 26.08 -2.05 7.28
N ASN A 201 25.50 -1.00 6.66
CA ASN A 201 24.38 -0.27 7.22
C ASN A 201 23.08 -1.08 7.09
N LYS A 202 22.58 -1.57 8.24
CA LYS A 202 21.34 -2.36 8.34
C LYS A 202 20.13 -1.67 7.70
N LEU A 203 20.04 -0.35 7.81
CA LEU A 203 18.94 0.40 7.23
C LEU A 203 18.98 0.34 5.70
N ILE A 204 20.16 0.57 5.09
CA ILE A 204 20.30 0.53 3.64
C ILE A 204 20.10 -0.91 3.13
N ASN A 205 20.61 -1.92 3.84
CA ASN A 205 20.34 -3.32 3.52
C ASN A 205 18.84 -3.65 3.52
N TYR A 206 18.12 -3.13 4.51
CA TYR A 206 16.67 -3.27 4.56
C TYR A 206 15.99 -2.60 3.34
N LEU A 207 16.43 -1.41 2.92
CA LEU A 207 15.88 -0.76 1.72
C LEU A 207 16.15 -1.58 0.45
N ILE A 208 17.36 -2.12 0.29
CA ILE A 208 17.73 -2.96 -0.85
C ILE A 208 16.88 -4.25 -0.87
N GLU A 209 16.69 -4.88 0.28
CA GLU A 209 15.85 -6.07 0.40
C GLU A 209 14.39 -5.79 0.03
N ARG A 210 13.83 -4.65 0.45
CA ARG A 210 12.48 -4.24 0.06
C ARG A 210 12.38 -3.94 -1.44
N LEU A 211 13.40 -3.31 -2.04
CA LEU A 211 13.47 -3.15 -3.50
C LEU A 211 13.45 -4.50 -4.21
N TYR A 212 14.21 -5.48 -3.73
CA TYR A 212 14.23 -6.83 -4.31
C TYR A 212 12.86 -7.50 -4.25
N LEU A 213 12.22 -7.53 -3.07
CA LEU A 213 10.91 -8.17 -2.89
C LEU A 213 9.81 -7.51 -3.75
N LEU A 214 9.84 -6.18 -3.89
CA LEU A 214 8.87 -5.44 -4.67
C LEU A 214 9.13 -5.49 -6.18
N ASN A 215 10.32 -5.90 -6.61
CA ASN A 215 10.62 -6.14 -8.02
C ASN A 215 10.29 -7.56 -8.49
N GLN A 216 10.01 -8.51 -7.58
CA GLN A 216 9.61 -9.86 -7.97
C GLN A 216 8.35 -9.86 -8.84
N LYS A 217 8.23 -10.82 -9.77
CA LYS A 217 7.04 -10.96 -10.64
C LYS A 217 5.81 -11.37 -9.85
N THR A 218 6.00 -12.23 -8.84
CA THR A 218 4.93 -12.82 -8.04
C THR A 218 4.79 -12.12 -6.69
N HIS A 219 3.57 -12.06 -6.17
CA HIS A 219 3.25 -11.61 -4.81
C HIS A 219 3.69 -10.17 -4.46
N THR A 220 4.03 -9.32 -5.44
CA THR A 220 4.43 -7.92 -5.25
C THR A 220 3.44 -7.15 -4.36
N SER A 221 2.14 -7.21 -4.68
CA SER A 221 1.08 -6.54 -3.93
C SER A 221 0.98 -7.06 -2.49
N LYS A 222 1.22 -8.36 -2.26
CA LYS A 222 1.24 -8.95 -0.91
C LYS A 222 2.44 -8.45 -0.10
N HIS A 223 3.62 -8.38 -0.71
CA HIS A 223 4.81 -7.84 -0.06
C HIS A 223 4.63 -6.36 0.31
N LEU A 224 4.04 -5.57 -0.59
CA LEU A 224 3.72 -4.17 -0.28
C LEU A 224 2.69 -4.07 0.85
N ASN A 225 1.60 -4.82 0.79
CA ASN A 225 0.60 -4.82 1.86
C ASN A 225 1.19 -5.23 3.22
N GLY A 226 2.09 -6.22 3.24
CA GLY A 226 2.85 -6.58 4.43
C GLY A 226 3.62 -5.40 5.01
N LEU A 227 4.41 -4.71 4.17
CA LEU A 227 5.16 -3.50 4.54
C LEU A 227 4.24 -2.42 5.12
N LEU A 228 3.10 -2.15 4.48
CA LEU A 228 2.21 -1.06 4.90
C LEU A 228 1.45 -1.38 6.20
N VAL A 229 0.87 -2.57 6.29
CA VAL A 229 -0.02 -2.95 7.41
C VAL A 229 0.76 -3.29 8.67
N SER A 230 1.91 -3.96 8.55
CA SER A 230 2.71 -4.34 9.72
C SER A 230 3.70 -3.25 10.10
N GLU A 231 4.60 -2.88 9.18
CA GLU A 231 5.77 -2.08 9.54
C GLU A 231 5.48 -0.57 9.56
N VAL A 232 4.89 -0.02 8.49
CA VAL A 232 4.59 1.43 8.43
C VAL A 232 3.60 1.82 9.53
N LYS A 233 2.58 1.00 9.76
CA LYS A 233 1.59 1.24 10.83
C LYS A 233 2.22 1.20 12.22
N GLU A 234 3.05 0.20 12.51
CA GLU A 234 3.77 0.07 13.79
C GLU A 234 4.73 1.25 14.02
N LEU A 235 5.52 1.63 13.00
CA LEU A 235 6.46 2.75 13.09
C LEU A 235 5.77 4.10 13.32
N ARG A 236 4.59 4.32 12.72
CA ARG A 236 3.77 5.50 12.98
C ARG A 236 3.30 5.55 14.44
N GLN A 237 3.03 4.40 15.06
CA GLN A 237 2.63 4.31 16.47
C GLN A 237 3.83 4.44 17.43
N ALA A 238 5.00 3.90 17.06
CA ALA A 238 6.21 3.84 17.87
C ALA A 238 7.09 5.12 17.82
N THR A 239 6.49 6.31 17.64
CA THR A 239 7.17 7.63 17.55
C THR A 239 8.15 7.83 16.37
N SER A 240 8.26 6.89 15.43
CA SER A 240 9.14 6.96 14.25
C SER A 240 8.39 7.36 12.97
N GLY A 241 7.43 8.28 13.10
CA GLY A 241 6.55 8.75 12.02
C GLY A 241 7.29 9.19 10.74
N PRO A 242 8.32 10.07 10.81
CA PRO A 242 9.07 10.53 9.64
C PRO A 242 9.71 9.40 8.83
N PHE A 243 10.23 8.38 9.50
CA PHE A 243 10.82 7.23 8.83
C PHE A 243 9.74 6.31 8.23
N ALA A 244 8.61 6.13 8.91
CA ALA A 244 7.46 5.40 8.37
C ALA A 244 6.93 6.06 7.08
N ASP A 245 6.80 7.39 7.09
CA ASP A 245 6.37 8.17 5.93
C ASP A 245 7.41 8.13 4.80
N PHE A 246 8.70 8.12 5.13
CA PHE A 246 9.78 7.88 4.15
C PHE A 246 9.66 6.51 3.48
N LEU A 247 9.45 5.43 4.24
CA LEU A 247 9.26 4.08 3.69
C LEU A 247 8.01 4.01 2.81
N ALA A 248 6.91 4.55 3.33
CA ALA A 248 5.64 4.66 2.64
C ALA A 248 5.80 5.32 1.26
N PHE A 249 6.40 6.50 1.21
CA PHE A 249 6.63 7.24 -0.02
C PHE A 249 7.60 6.51 -0.97
N THR A 250 8.67 5.93 -0.43
CA THR A 250 9.74 5.30 -1.23
C THR A 250 9.25 4.07 -1.98
N PHE A 251 8.35 3.28 -1.38
CA PHE A 251 7.96 1.97 -1.89
C PHE A 251 6.52 1.89 -2.40
N ALA A 252 5.58 2.67 -1.85
CA ALA A 252 4.18 2.60 -2.25
C ALA A 252 3.86 3.61 -3.37
N PRO A 253 3.08 3.20 -4.38
CA PRO A 253 2.36 4.13 -5.25
C PRO A 253 1.31 4.91 -4.46
N ASP A 254 1.65 6.15 -4.13
CA ASP A 254 0.77 7.12 -3.47
C ASP A 254 0.09 8.01 -4.53
N PRO A 255 -1.23 8.26 -4.43
CA PRO A 255 -2.13 7.91 -3.32
C PRO A 255 -2.83 6.54 -3.44
N LEU A 256 -2.55 5.73 -4.46
CA LEU A 256 -3.28 4.48 -4.76
C LEU A 256 -3.36 3.49 -3.60
N PHE A 257 -2.27 3.34 -2.83
CA PHE A 257 -2.21 2.39 -1.70
C PHE A 257 -2.38 3.05 -0.33
N GLN A 258 -1.92 4.29 -0.18
CA GLN A 258 -1.97 5.04 1.08
C GLN A 258 -1.62 6.51 0.84
N ARG A 259 -1.93 7.36 1.83
CA ARG A 259 -1.47 8.75 1.94
C ARG A 259 -0.26 8.87 2.86
N THR A 260 0.58 9.87 2.57
CA THR A 260 1.83 10.13 3.29
C THR A 260 1.99 11.62 3.63
N ASP A 261 2.49 11.96 4.83
CA ASP A 261 2.90 13.33 5.15
C ASP A 261 4.28 13.63 4.55
N TYR A 262 4.29 14.12 3.31
CA TYR A 262 5.50 14.34 2.52
C TYR A 262 6.55 15.24 3.21
N ARG A 263 6.10 16.19 4.05
CA ARG A 263 7.00 17.13 4.75
C ARG A 263 7.92 16.41 5.71
N ARG A 264 7.42 15.35 6.37
CA ARG A 264 8.19 14.55 7.33
C ARG A 264 9.24 13.68 6.66
N CYS A 265 9.08 13.38 5.37
CA CYS A 265 10.04 12.59 4.61
C CYS A 265 11.29 13.40 4.23
N LEU A 266 11.18 14.73 4.12
CA LEU A 266 12.25 15.60 3.59
C LEU A 266 13.62 15.38 4.27
N PRO A 267 13.74 15.31 5.61
CA PRO A 267 15.03 15.08 6.25
C PRO A 267 15.60 13.68 5.97
N CYS A 268 14.75 12.67 5.79
CA CYS A 268 15.18 11.28 5.60
C CYS A 268 15.97 11.07 4.30
N PHE A 269 15.65 11.80 3.23
CA PHE A 269 16.36 11.67 1.94
C PHE A 269 17.84 12.03 2.01
N SER A 270 18.25 12.84 2.98
CA SER A 270 19.66 13.21 3.19
C SER A 270 20.60 12.04 3.50
N MET A 271 20.04 10.86 3.80
CA MET A 271 20.79 9.61 3.96
C MET A 271 21.24 9.00 2.63
N LEU A 272 20.66 9.43 1.50
CA LEU A 272 20.86 8.82 0.19
C LEU A 272 21.85 9.61 -0.68
N SER A 273 22.17 9.09 -1.87
CA SER A 273 23.08 9.73 -2.83
C SER A 273 22.48 11.00 -3.46
N LEU A 274 23.30 11.76 -4.19
CA LEU A 274 22.85 12.97 -4.90
C LEU A 274 21.66 12.69 -5.83
N VAL A 275 21.75 11.64 -6.65
CA VAL A 275 20.70 11.32 -7.63
C VAL A 275 19.43 10.80 -6.96
N ASP A 276 19.54 10.12 -5.82
CA ASP A 276 18.40 9.67 -5.03
C ASP A 276 17.69 10.85 -4.36
N GLN A 277 18.45 11.77 -3.76
CA GLN A 277 17.93 13.00 -3.17
C GLN A 277 17.20 13.82 -4.24
N TYR A 278 17.85 14.05 -5.38
CA TYR A 278 17.27 14.81 -6.48
C TYR A 278 15.98 14.17 -7.02
N SER A 279 16.02 12.88 -7.37
CA SER A 279 14.86 12.16 -7.90
C SER A 279 13.69 12.15 -6.91
N ALA A 280 13.99 11.96 -5.62
CA ALA A 280 12.96 12.01 -4.58
C ALA A 280 12.35 13.40 -4.44
N LEU A 281 13.14 14.47 -4.45
CA LEU A 281 12.62 15.83 -4.25
C LEU A 281 11.82 16.32 -5.47
N VAL A 282 12.23 15.96 -6.69
CA VAL A 282 11.46 16.26 -7.91
C VAL A 282 10.07 15.59 -7.88
N ASP A 283 9.95 14.40 -7.27
CA ASP A 283 8.67 13.69 -7.11
C ASP A 283 7.89 14.19 -5.87
N LEU A 284 8.58 14.45 -4.76
CA LEU A 284 7.96 14.73 -3.46
C LEU A 284 7.46 16.17 -3.31
N VAL A 285 8.23 17.16 -3.78
CA VAL A 285 7.87 18.58 -3.57
C VAL A 285 6.58 18.98 -4.30
N PRO A 286 6.32 18.53 -5.55
CA PRO A 286 5.01 18.74 -6.19
C PRO A 286 3.84 18.21 -5.35
N ARG A 287 4.01 17.10 -4.64
CA ARG A 287 2.96 16.55 -3.76
C ARG A 287 2.70 17.41 -2.54
N ILE A 288 3.72 18.06 -1.97
CA ILE A 288 3.54 19.08 -0.91
C ILE A 288 2.68 20.25 -1.42
N ILE A 289 2.87 20.64 -2.69
CA ILE A 289 2.15 21.77 -3.31
C ILE A 289 0.69 21.39 -3.61
N THR A 290 0.44 20.17 -4.08
CA THR A 290 -0.89 19.70 -4.51
C THR A 290 -1.77 19.16 -3.37
N GLU A 291 -1.21 18.80 -2.21
CA GLU A 291 -1.96 18.20 -1.10
C GLU A 291 -2.98 19.18 -0.48
N GLU A 292 -4.24 18.77 -0.46
CA GLU A 292 -5.36 19.57 0.07
C GLU A 292 -6.09 18.91 1.24
N GLY A 293 -5.77 17.66 1.56
CA GLY A 293 -6.41 16.87 2.60
C GLY A 293 -5.78 17.03 3.98
N GLU A 294 -5.72 15.93 4.73
CA GLU A 294 -5.22 15.85 6.11
C GLU A 294 -3.80 16.41 6.27
N TYR A 295 -2.95 16.23 5.26
CA TYR A 295 -1.54 16.62 5.29
C TYR A 295 -1.24 17.93 4.55
N LYS A 296 -2.25 18.79 4.37
CA LYS A 296 -2.10 20.09 3.71
C LYS A 296 -0.99 20.92 4.36
N ALA A 297 -0.08 21.42 3.54
CA ALA A 297 1.00 22.30 3.97
C ALA A 297 0.50 23.70 4.34
N SER A 298 1.23 24.41 5.21
CA SER A 298 0.96 25.82 5.48
C SER A 298 1.26 26.68 4.24
N ALA A 299 0.62 27.84 4.13
CA ALA A 299 0.83 28.75 3.00
C ALA A 299 2.32 29.14 2.80
N ASP A 300 3.07 29.29 3.89
CA ASP A 300 4.51 29.57 3.85
C ASP A 300 5.31 28.36 3.34
N GLU A 301 5.01 27.15 3.80
CA GLU A 301 5.64 25.91 3.30
C GLU A 301 5.34 25.68 1.82
N THR A 302 4.12 25.93 1.37
CA THR A 302 3.74 25.88 -0.05
C THR A 302 4.53 26.90 -0.84
N ARG A 303 4.64 28.16 -0.37
CA ARG A 303 5.42 29.21 -1.06
C ARG A 303 6.90 28.85 -1.16
N LEU A 304 7.48 28.29 -0.10
CA LEU A 304 8.87 27.82 -0.09
C LEU A 304 9.07 26.66 -1.08
N SER A 305 8.11 25.73 -1.15
CA SER A 305 8.14 24.59 -2.07
C SER A 305 8.04 25.02 -3.53
N VAL A 306 7.14 25.95 -3.85
CA VAL A 306 7.01 26.57 -5.18
C VAL A 306 8.32 27.23 -5.59
N ARG A 307 8.89 28.05 -4.71
CA ARG A 307 10.17 28.73 -4.97
C ARG A 307 11.30 27.73 -5.20
N PHE A 308 11.38 26.68 -4.39
CA PHE A 308 12.38 25.63 -4.54
C PHE A 308 12.30 24.98 -5.93
N MET A 309 11.10 24.64 -6.40
CA MET A 309 10.91 24.05 -7.74
C MET A 309 11.28 25.02 -8.87
N HIS A 310 10.92 26.30 -8.74
CA HIS A 310 11.31 27.33 -9.69
C HIS A 310 12.85 27.49 -9.75
N ASP A 311 13.51 27.59 -8.60
CA ASP A 311 14.97 27.70 -8.53
C ASP A 311 15.66 26.45 -9.12
N LEU A 312 15.06 25.26 -8.92
CA LEU A 312 15.56 24.01 -9.50
C LEU A 312 15.41 23.96 -11.03
N ALA A 313 14.28 24.42 -11.57
CA ALA A 313 14.03 24.49 -13.02
C ALA A 313 15.02 25.40 -13.75
N VAL A 314 15.54 26.43 -13.07
CA VAL A 314 16.59 27.30 -13.63
C VAL A 314 17.97 26.62 -13.63
N LEU A 315 18.21 25.67 -12.71
CA LEU A 315 19.50 25.01 -12.52
C LEU A 315 19.66 23.73 -13.36
N VAL A 316 18.57 22.99 -13.55
CA VAL A 316 18.59 21.68 -14.22
C VAL A 316 17.53 21.66 -15.32
N ASP A 317 17.97 21.41 -16.55
CA ASP A 317 17.11 21.18 -17.71
C ASP A 317 16.53 19.76 -17.64
N ASP A 318 15.45 19.62 -16.87
CA ASP A 318 14.76 18.36 -16.63
C ASP A 318 13.25 18.50 -16.83
N PRO A 319 12.68 17.85 -17.86
CA PRO A 319 11.23 17.84 -18.13
C PRO A 319 10.37 17.24 -17.00
N ALA A 320 10.98 16.55 -16.02
CA ALA A 320 10.28 16.07 -14.83
C ALA A 320 9.99 17.16 -13.80
N ILE A 321 10.72 18.28 -13.84
CA ILE A 321 10.51 19.38 -12.91
C ILE A 321 9.16 20.01 -13.23
N CYS A 322 8.24 19.90 -12.30
CA CYS A 322 6.90 20.43 -12.39
C CYS A 322 6.92 21.96 -12.53
N ALA A 323 6.31 22.49 -13.59
CA ALA A 323 6.11 23.93 -13.80
C ALA A 323 4.98 24.42 -12.89
N VAL A 324 5.29 24.77 -11.65
CA VAL A 324 4.31 25.02 -10.58
C VAL A 324 3.32 26.17 -10.91
N ASP A 325 3.68 27.10 -11.79
CA ASP A 325 2.78 28.16 -12.28
C ASP A 325 1.57 27.61 -13.07
N SER A 326 1.60 26.34 -13.50
CA SER A 326 0.52 25.67 -14.23
C SER A 326 -0.57 25.05 -13.35
N ALA A 327 -0.39 25.00 -12.02
CA ALA A 327 -1.36 24.40 -11.11
C ALA A 327 -2.76 25.05 -11.18
N ASN A 328 -2.84 26.28 -11.72
CA ASN A 328 -4.08 27.00 -11.98
C ASN A 328 -4.39 27.22 -13.48
N SER A 329 -3.52 26.78 -14.41
CA SER A 329 -3.75 26.94 -15.85
C SER A 329 -4.23 25.63 -16.45
N THR A 330 -5.54 25.52 -16.68
CA THR A 330 -6.23 24.36 -17.25
C THR A 330 -6.07 24.24 -18.77
N HIS A 331 -5.09 24.95 -19.34
CA HIS A 331 -4.95 25.09 -20.78
C HIS A 331 -3.85 24.15 -21.29
N ALA A 332 -4.20 23.34 -22.28
CA ALA A 332 -3.29 22.44 -22.98
C ALA A 332 -2.06 23.20 -23.48
N ARG A 333 -0.91 22.96 -22.86
CA ARG A 333 0.39 23.41 -23.40
C ARG A 333 0.77 22.48 -24.55
N GLY A 334 1.49 23.04 -25.52
CA GLY A 334 1.64 22.55 -26.91
C GLY A 334 1.63 21.04 -27.06
N VAL A 335 0.56 20.52 -27.67
CA VAL A 335 0.43 19.09 -27.95
C VAL A 335 1.27 18.75 -29.17
N ASP A 336 2.06 17.68 -29.08
CA ASP A 336 2.82 17.19 -30.22
C ASP A 336 1.88 16.74 -31.36
N ALA A 337 2.32 16.87 -32.60
CA ALA A 337 1.52 16.54 -33.79
C ALA A 337 1.08 15.06 -33.78
N VAL A 338 1.94 14.16 -33.27
CA VAL A 338 1.65 12.73 -33.13
C VAL A 338 0.57 12.50 -32.07
N GLU A 339 0.70 13.13 -30.90
CA GLU A 339 -0.25 13.02 -29.78
C GLU A 339 -1.64 13.55 -30.16
N MET A 340 -1.72 14.69 -30.86
CA MET A 340 -2.99 15.21 -31.41
C MET A 340 -3.62 14.28 -32.44
N SER A 341 -2.81 13.69 -33.32
CA SER A 341 -3.29 12.77 -34.35
C SER A 341 -3.86 11.51 -33.73
N LEU A 342 -3.23 11.00 -32.67
CA LEU A 342 -3.69 9.85 -31.90
C LEU A 342 -5.04 10.14 -31.23
N LEU A 343 -5.18 11.27 -30.55
CA LEU A 343 -6.44 11.68 -29.92
C LEU A 343 -7.57 11.85 -30.95
N THR A 344 -7.27 12.49 -32.09
CA THR A 344 -8.23 12.69 -33.18
C THR A 344 -8.71 11.36 -33.75
N ALA A 345 -7.79 10.44 -34.06
CA ALA A 345 -8.13 9.11 -34.56
C ALA A 345 -8.98 8.32 -33.55
N TYR A 346 -8.68 8.45 -32.26
CA TYR A 346 -9.46 7.82 -31.19
C TYR A 346 -10.88 8.39 -31.08
N ASP A 347 -11.06 9.70 -31.22
CA ASP A 347 -12.38 10.34 -31.23
C ASP A 347 -13.21 9.94 -32.47
N LEU A 348 -12.57 9.80 -33.63
CA LEU A 348 -13.19 9.35 -34.88
C LEU A 348 -13.48 7.84 -34.94
N GLY A 349 -13.07 7.07 -33.93
CA GLY A 349 -13.28 5.61 -33.89
C GLY A 349 -12.31 4.79 -34.72
N GLN A 350 -11.21 5.38 -35.17
CA GLN A 350 -10.17 4.72 -35.95
C GLN A 350 -9.18 3.98 -35.01
N TYR A 351 -9.68 3.02 -34.25
CA TYR A 351 -8.92 2.37 -33.15
C TYR A 351 -7.67 1.64 -33.62
N ARG A 352 -7.72 0.96 -34.78
CA ARG A 352 -6.54 0.32 -35.37
C ARG A 352 -5.44 1.34 -35.70
N GLN A 353 -5.81 2.49 -36.26
CA GLN A 353 -4.87 3.56 -36.56
C GLN A 353 -4.21 4.11 -35.29
N VAL A 354 -4.95 4.20 -34.17
CA VAL A 354 -4.39 4.59 -32.87
C VAL A 354 -3.29 3.62 -32.42
N LEU A 355 -3.54 2.30 -32.54
CA LEU A 355 -2.57 1.27 -32.19
C LEU A 355 -1.33 1.34 -33.09
N ASP A 356 -1.51 1.51 -34.41
CA ASP A 356 -0.42 1.59 -35.39
C ASP A 356 0.43 2.86 -35.21
N LEU A 357 -0.22 4.02 -34.96
CA LEU A 357 0.46 5.29 -34.70
C LEU A 357 1.33 5.20 -33.44
N PHE A 358 0.77 4.66 -32.35
CA PHE A 358 1.51 4.48 -31.10
C PHE A 358 2.66 3.50 -31.28
N GLY A 359 2.44 2.34 -31.90
CA GLY A 359 3.49 1.35 -32.14
C GLY A 359 4.67 1.89 -32.95
N SER A 360 4.41 2.79 -33.89
CA SER A 360 5.44 3.37 -34.77
C SER A 360 6.14 4.58 -34.16
N HIS A 361 5.43 5.44 -33.43
CA HIS A 361 5.91 6.77 -33.01
C HIS A 361 5.97 6.96 -31.48
N ALA A 362 5.78 5.93 -30.66
CA ALA A 362 5.87 6.04 -29.18
C ALA A 362 7.21 6.63 -28.68
N HIS A 363 8.28 6.52 -29.46
CA HIS A 363 9.60 7.05 -29.14
C HIS A 363 9.76 8.55 -29.37
N GLU A 364 8.86 9.16 -30.15
CA GLU A 364 8.83 10.59 -30.43
C GLU A 364 7.96 11.34 -29.41
N MET A 365 7.05 10.63 -28.74
CA MET A 365 6.09 11.19 -27.79
C MET A 365 6.76 11.69 -26.51
N SER A 366 6.25 12.82 -26.00
CA SER A 366 6.71 13.40 -24.75
C SER A 366 6.31 12.58 -23.52
N ASN A 367 5.09 12.00 -23.55
CA ASN A 367 4.55 11.17 -22.48
C ASN A 367 3.71 10.01 -23.04
N PRO A 368 4.34 8.90 -23.49
CA PRO A 368 3.61 7.74 -24.00
C PRO A 368 2.74 7.06 -22.92
N THR A 369 3.09 7.16 -21.64
CA THR A 369 2.40 6.49 -20.52
C THR A 369 0.96 6.99 -20.35
N THR A 370 0.69 8.28 -20.62
CA THR A 370 -0.68 8.84 -20.45
C THR A 370 -1.72 8.20 -21.38
N PHE A 371 -1.26 7.61 -22.50
CA PHE A 371 -2.11 7.01 -23.53
C PHE A 371 -2.41 5.53 -23.31
N VAL A 372 -1.80 4.86 -22.32
CA VAL A 372 -2.01 3.41 -22.05
C VAL A 372 -3.49 3.08 -21.88
N ASN A 373 -4.26 3.95 -21.23
CA ASN A 373 -5.70 3.74 -21.04
C ASN A 373 -6.49 3.81 -22.37
N ILE A 374 -6.08 4.70 -23.27
CA ILE A 374 -6.68 4.82 -24.62
C ILE A 374 -6.34 3.58 -25.45
N LEU A 375 -5.08 3.11 -25.39
CA LEU A 375 -4.65 1.88 -26.06
C LEU A 375 -5.43 0.67 -25.54
N ALA A 376 -5.60 0.54 -24.22
CA ALA A 376 -6.37 -0.53 -23.61
C ALA A 376 -7.82 -0.55 -24.09
N LYS A 377 -8.47 0.61 -24.22
CA LYS A 377 -9.82 0.70 -24.81
C LYS A 377 -9.83 0.32 -26.29
N CYS A 378 -8.85 0.76 -27.08
CA CYS A 378 -8.73 0.38 -28.48
C CYS A 378 -8.57 -1.15 -28.65
N LEU A 379 -7.74 -1.79 -27.82
CA LEU A 379 -7.59 -3.24 -27.79
C LEU A 379 -8.88 -3.95 -27.37
N ALA A 380 -9.64 -3.38 -26.41
CA ALA A 380 -10.92 -3.93 -26.01
C ALA A 380 -12.00 -3.80 -27.10
N TYR A 381 -11.93 -2.76 -27.95
CA TYR A 381 -12.80 -2.59 -29.10
C TYR A 381 -12.45 -3.54 -30.27
N GLU A 382 -11.16 -3.75 -30.51
CA GLU A 382 -10.61 -4.58 -31.60
C GLU A 382 -10.26 -6.00 -31.09
N LYS A 383 -11.27 -6.88 -30.98
CA LYS A 383 -11.19 -8.19 -30.30
C LYS A 383 -10.11 -9.18 -30.78
N ASP A 384 -9.47 -8.93 -31.94
CA ASP A 384 -8.42 -9.78 -32.53
C ASP A 384 -7.11 -9.04 -32.84
N THR A 385 -6.92 -7.82 -32.32
CA THR A 385 -5.72 -7.04 -32.56
C THR A 385 -4.79 -7.08 -31.35
N SER A 386 -3.61 -7.64 -31.51
CA SER A 386 -2.52 -7.48 -30.54
C SER A 386 -1.72 -6.23 -30.86
N LEU A 387 -1.46 -5.39 -29.85
CA LEU A 387 -0.33 -4.48 -29.96
C LEU A 387 0.94 -5.34 -29.94
N ALA A 388 1.73 -5.34 -31.02
CA ALA A 388 3.05 -5.98 -31.00
C ALA A 388 3.81 -5.48 -29.76
N PRO A 389 4.48 -6.34 -28.98
CA PRO A 389 4.94 -5.98 -27.64
C PRO A 389 5.92 -4.81 -27.68
N VAL A 390 5.42 -3.60 -27.38
CA VAL A 390 6.20 -2.37 -27.23
C VAL A 390 6.67 -2.25 -25.78
N GLY A 391 7.32 -3.30 -25.26
CA GLY A 391 7.78 -3.34 -23.87
C GLY A 391 6.66 -3.26 -22.82
N PRO A 392 6.95 -2.70 -21.63
CA PRO A 392 6.02 -2.68 -20.49
C PRO A 392 4.69 -1.97 -20.76
N LEU A 393 4.65 -0.95 -21.62
CA LEU A 393 3.42 -0.20 -21.91
C LEU A 393 2.40 -1.03 -22.68
N GLY A 394 2.86 -1.84 -23.64
CA GLY A 394 1.99 -2.72 -24.41
C GLY A 394 1.43 -3.87 -23.59
N GLU A 395 2.27 -4.50 -22.76
CA GLU A 395 1.82 -5.54 -21.82
C GLU A 395 0.75 -4.98 -20.87
N LEU A 396 0.99 -3.79 -20.32
CA LEU A 396 0.04 -3.13 -19.42
C LEU A 396 -1.26 -2.78 -20.13
N ALA A 397 -1.21 -2.24 -21.35
CA ALA A 397 -2.42 -1.94 -22.14
C ALA A 397 -3.26 -3.20 -22.39
N SER A 398 -2.62 -4.34 -22.68
CA SER A 398 -3.31 -5.62 -22.86
C SER A 398 -3.95 -6.12 -21.57
N LYS A 399 -3.29 -5.98 -20.41
CA LYS A 399 -3.90 -6.37 -19.12
C LYS A 399 -5.07 -5.48 -18.75
N VAL A 400 -4.97 -4.18 -19.01
CA VAL A 400 -6.06 -3.23 -18.75
C VAL A 400 -7.21 -3.42 -19.73
N SER A 401 -6.97 -3.89 -20.96
CA SER A 401 -8.06 -4.21 -21.89
C SER A 401 -8.96 -5.32 -21.33
N ALA A 402 -8.39 -6.30 -20.61
CA ALA A 402 -9.14 -7.37 -19.95
C ALA A 402 -10.08 -6.84 -18.83
N LEU A 403 -9.71 -5.73 -18.16
CA LEU A 403 -10.64 -5.01 -17.27
C LEU A 403 -11.80 -4.37 -18.04
N TYR A 404 -11.52 -3.85 -19.24
CA TYR A 404 -12.56 -3.23 -20.08
C TYR A 404 -13.53 -4.25 -20.69
N THR A 405 -13.06 -5.46 -20.97
CA THR A 405 -13.89 -6.56 -21.49
C THR A 405 -14.53 -7.41 -20.38
N LEU A 406 -14.32 -7.09 -19.11
CA LEU A 406 -14.84 -7.84 -17.95
C LEU A 406 -14.46 -9.34 -17.99
N SER A 407 -13.19 -9.63 -18.27
CA SER A 407 -12.70 -11.02 -18.43
C SER A 407 -12.88 -11.88 -17.16
N ASP A 408 -13.04 -13.19 -17.33
CA ASP A 408 -13.21 -14.16 -16.23
C ASP A 408 -12.06 -14.18 -15.20
N GLN A 409 -10.84 -13.79 -15.59
CA GLN A 409 -9.65 -13.79 -14.73
C GLN A 409 -9.39 -12.42 -14.06
N LEU A 410 -10.43 -11.59 -13.91
CA LEU A 410 -10.31 -10.19 -13.48
C LEU A 410 -9.46 -9.98 -12.23
N ALA A 411 -9.61 -10.83 -11.21
CA ALA A 411 -8.86 -10.71 -9.95
C ALA A 411 -7.35 -10.90 -10.14
N SER A 412 -6.94 -11.92 -10.90
CA SER A 412 -5.53 -12.18 -11.20
C SER A 412 -4.94 -11.05 -12.05
N VAL A 413 -5.67 -10.65 -13.09
CA VAL A 413 -5.27 -9.55 -13.99
C VAL A 413 -5.08 -8.24 -13.21
N TYR A 414 -6.00 -7.95 -12.29
CA TYR A 414 -5.93 -6.76 -11.47
C TYR A 414 -4.71 -6.77 -10.52
N ASP A 415 -4.41 -7.89 -9.88
CA ASP A 415 -3.20 -8.05 -9.07
C ASP A 415 -1.92 -7.85 -9.89
N GLU A 416 -1.89 -8.32 -11.13
CA GLU A 416 -0.75 -8.11 -12.04
C GLU A 416 -0.60 -6.64 -12.48
N ILE A 417 -1.71 -5.95 -12.72
CA ILE A 417 -1.72 -4.51 -13.01
C ILE A 417 -1.13 -3.78 -11.80
N LEU A 418 -1.63 -4.03 -10.59
CA LEU A 418 -1.09 -3.43 -9.37
C LEU A 418 0.39 -3.75 -9.17
N GLY A 419 0.81 -5.00 -9.39
CA GLY A 419 2.22 -5.37 -9.35
C GLY A 419 3.08 -4.55 -10.31
N THR A 420 2.57 -4.25 -11.50
CA THR A 420 3.25 -3.39 -12.49
C THR A 420 3.33 -1.94 -12.02
N VAL A 421 2.25 -1.38 -11.46
CA VAL A 421 2.25 -0.03 -10.87
C VAL A 421 3.27 0.08 -9.75
N ILE A 422 3.38 -0.95 -8.89
CA ILE A 422 4.36 -1.00 -7.79
C ILE A 422 5.80 -1.02 -8.33
N ARG A 423 6.10 -1.90 -9.29
CA ARG A 423 7.44 -1.98 -9.91
C ARG A 423 7.85 -0.68 -10.61
N CYS A 424 6.91 -0.03 -11.28
CA CYS A 424 7.12 1.22 -12.00
C CYS A 424 7.08 2.47 -11.10
N ARG A 425 6.95 2.33 -9.76
CA ARG A 425 6.95 3.45 -8.81
C ARG A 425 8.16 4.37 -8.93
N GLY A 426 9.32 3.82 -9.31
CA GLY A 426 10.57 4.57 -9.44
C GLY A 426 10.70 5.42 -10.69
N LEU A 427 9.78 5.30 -11.66
CA LEU A 427 9.79 6.09 -12.89
C LEU A 427 9.27 7.50 -12.63
N THR A 428 9.72 8.45 -13.44
CA THR A 428 9.34 9.86 -13.35
C THR A 428 7.83 10.06 -13.43
N ARG A 429 7.17 9.39 -14.39
CA ARG A 429 5.71 9.48 -14.61
C ARG A 429 4.93 8.37 -13.90
N ASN A 430 5.35 7.99 -12.68
CA ASN A 430 4.68 6.95 -11.89
C ASN A 430 3.18 7.23 -11.65
N ILE A 431 2.77 8.50 -11.60
CA ILE A 431 1.37 8.88 -11.38
C ILE A 431 0.45 8.50 -12.54
N ASP A 432 0.96 8.46 -13.77
CA ASP A 432 0.16 8.11 -14.95
C ASP A 432 -0.27 6.63 -14.92
N PHE A 433 0.58 5.75 -14.37
CA PHE A 433 0.24 4.35 -14.11
C PHE A 433 -0.91 4.23 -13.10
N GLN A 434 -0.93 5.07 -12.07
CA GLN A 434 -2.03 5.09 -11.10
C GLN A 434 -3.32 5.64 -11.73
N LEU A 435 -3.23 6.73 -12.51
CA LEU A 435 -4.36 7.31 -13.25
C LEU A 435 -5.00 6.34 -14.22
N MET A 436 -4.22 5.48 -14.85
CA MET A 436 -4.75 4.41 -15.69
C MET A 436 -5.65 3.46 -14.88
N VAL A 437 -5.26 3.08 -13.65
CA VAL A 437 -6.09 2.24 -12.77
C VAL A 437 -7.35 2.99 -12.36
N TYR A 438 -7.23 4.28 -11.97
CA TYR A 438 -8.39 5.13 -11.64
C TYR A 438 -9.37 5.27 -12.81
N LYS A 439 -8.89 5.39 -14.04
CA LYS A 439 -9.74 5.45 -15.25
C LYS A 439 -10.37 4.10 -15.61
N ALA A 440 -9.73 3.00 -15.26
CA ALA A 440 -10.23 1.65 -15.55
C ALA A 440 -11.25 1.16 -14.50
N ALA A 441 -11.15 1.62 -13.25
CA ALA A 441 -12.04 1.25 -12.15
C ALA A 441 -12.39 2.49 -11.28
N PRO A 442 -13.19 3.43 -11.81
CA PRO A 442 -13.41 4.76 -11.20
C PRO A 442 -14.09 4.71 -9.83
N PHE A 443 -14.87 3.66 -9.56
CA PHE A 443 -15.59 3.49 -8.29
C PHE A 443 -14.84 2.69 -7.24
N ARG A 444 -13.67 2.12 -7.58
CA ARG A 444 -12.90 1.30 -6.65
C ARG A 444 -12.17 2.13 -5.59
N PHE A 445 -11.97 3.42 -5.86
CA PHE A 445 -11.12 4.30 -5.07
C PHE A 445 -11.82 5.61 -4.70
N ASN A 446 -11.27 6.28 -3.70
CA ASN A 446 -11.77 7.56 -3.23
C ASN A 446 -11.59 8.67 -4.28
N ALA A 447 -12.62 9.50 -4.46
CA ALA A 447 -12.61 10.63 -5.38
C ALA A 447 -11.50 11.66 -5.05
N THR A 448 -11.15 11.82 -3.77
CA THR A 448 -10.07 12.73 -3.35
C THR A 448 -8.69 12.28 -3.84
N ASP A 449 -8.44 10.98 -3.87
CA ASP A 449 -7.17 10.39 -4.31
C ASP A 449 -7.02 10.48 -5.82
N LEU A 450 -8.10 10.20 -6.53
CA LEU A 450 -8.21 10.40 -7.96
C LEU A 450 -7.94 11.86 -8.35
N ARG A 451 -8.58 12.82 -7.66
CA ARG A 451 -8.41 14.26 -7.94
C ARG A 451 -6.98 14.73 -7.67
N PHE A 452 -6.39 14.29 -6.57
CA PHE A 452 -4.99 14.57 -6.25
C PHE A 452 -4.05 14.03 -7.34
N ALA A 453 -4.22 12.77 -7.74
CA ALA A 453 -3.41 12.15 -8.79
C ALA A 453 -3.55 12.89 -10.14
N ALA A 454 -4.78 13.31 -10.48
CA ALA A 454 -5.06 14.03 -11.72
C ALA A 454 -4.42 15.42 -11.75
N ARG A 455 -4.50 16.17 -10.63
CA ARG A 455 -3.83 17.47 -10.49
C ARG A 455 -2.33 17.32 -10.60
N LEU A 456 -1.75 16.38 -9.86
CA LEU A 456 -0.31 16.15 -9.87
C LEU A 456 0.22 15.82 -11.28
N ALA A 457 -0.48 14.96 -12.02
CA ALA A 457 -0.12 14.66 -13.42
C ALA A 457 -0.19 15.89 -14.33
N SER A 458 -1.11 16.82 -14.04
CA SER A 458 -1.33 18.04 -14.81
C SER A 458 -0.32 19.15 -14.50
N CYS A 459 0.45 19.06 -13.41
CA CYS A 459 1.38 20.12 -13.03
C CYS A 459 2.70 20.11 -13.85
N GLY A 460 2.98 19.07 -14.64
CA GLY A 460 4.17 19.00 -15.51
C GLY A 460 3.96 19.60 -16.91
N ASP A 461 5.04 19.72 -17.68
CA ASP A 461 4.99 20.29 -19.04
C ASP A 461 4.51 19.31 -20.14
N ALA A 462 4.26 18.05 -19.78
CA ALA A 462 3.82 17.04 -20.76
C ALA A 462 2.30 17.00 -20.91
N VAL A 463 1.87 16.62 -22.10
CA VAL A 463 0.46 16.46 -22.44
C VAL A 463 -0.18 15.37 -21.59
N VAL A 464 -1.37 15.66 -21.07
CA VAL A 464 -2.25 14.68 -20.44
C VAL A 464 -3.57 14.61 -21.21
N SER A 465 -4.23 13.44 -21.18
CA SER A 465 -5.52 13.28 -21.85
C SER A 465 -6.57 14.27 -21.32
N PRO A 466 -7.52 14.77 -22.13
CA PRO A 466 -8.57 15.70 -21.69
C PRO A 466 -9.34 15.24 -20.43
N LEU A 467 -9.56 13.93 -20.29
CA LEU A 467 -10.20 13.34 -19.12
C LEU A 467 -9.45 13.64 -17.80
N VAL A 468 -8.12 13.73 -17.82
CA VAL A 468 -7.30 14.00 -16.62
C VAL A 468 -7.55 15.42 -16.11
N TYR A 469 -7.61 16.42 -17.00
CA TYR A 469 -7.98 17.78 -16.61
C TYR A 469 -9.36 17.82 -15.95
N ARG A 470 -10.35 17.10 -16.51
CA ARG A 470 -11.68 17.02 -15.92
C ARG A 470 -11.69 16.31 -14.57
N MET A 471 -10.88 15.27 -14.39
CA MET A 471 -10.69 14.57 -13.12
C MET A 471 -10.04 15.46 -12.05
N ALA A 472 -9.23 16.45 -12.44
CA ALA A 472 -8.60 17.41 -11.53
C ALA A 472 -9.57 18.51 -11.05
N GLU A 473 -10.51 18.92 -11.92
CA GLU A 473 -11.48 19.99 -11.66
C GLU A 473 -12.74 19.50 -10.94
N ASN A 474 -13.31 18.39 -11.41
CA ASN A 474 -14.68 17.97 -11.09
C ASN A 474 -14.75 16.85 -10.06
N ASP A 475 -15.57 17.05 -9.02
CA ASP A 475 -15.78 16.05 -7.97
C ASP A 475 -16.75 14.94 -8.38
N SER A 476 -17.78 15.23 -9.19
CA SER A 476 -18.75 14.23 -9.65
C SER A 476 -18.25 13.44 -10.86
N PRO A 477 -18.34 12.10 -10.87
CA PRO A 477 -18.07 11.29 -12.06
C PRO A 477 -18.85 11.74 -13.30
N MET A 478 -20.11 12.14 -13.11
CA MET A 478 -20.99 12.55 -14.21
C MET A 478 -20.53 13.83 -14.89
N SER A 479 -20.05 14.81 -14.13
CA SER A 479 -19.61 16.11 -14.68
C SER A 479 -18.29 16.02 -15.44
N ARG A 480 -17.53 14.92 -15.30
CA ARG A 480 -16.29 14.67 -16.06
C ARG A 480 -16.52 14.50 -17.56
N HIS A 481 -17.75 14.15 -17.98
CA HIS A 481 -18.11 13.98 -19.40
C HIS A 481 -18.60 15.26 -20.07
N LEU A 482 -18.76 16.35 -19.33
CA LEU A 482 -19.16 17.65 -19.88
C LEU A 482 -18.00 18.27 -20.68
N LEU A 483 -18.31 19.11 -21.66
CA LEU A 483 -17.34 19.93 -22.41
C LEU A 483 -17.53 21.42 -22.07
N ASP A 484 -16.44 22.17 -21.91
CA ASP A 484 -16.49 23.62 -21.74
C ASP A 484 -16.38 24.31 -23.11
N GLY A 485 -17.46 24.93 -23.57
CA GLY A 485 -17.47 25.78 -24.77
C GLY A 485 -17.53 25.05 -26.14
N ALA A 486 -18.44 25.54 -27.00
CA ALA A 486 -18.63 25.34 -28.45
C ALA A 486 -18.40 23.94 -29.08
N GLU A 487 -19.53 23.31 -29.45
CA GLU A 487 -19.83 22.56 -30.69
C GLU A 487 -18.81 21.54 -31.28
N SER A 488 -19.29 20.30 -31.38
CA SER A 488 -18.96 19.30 -32.41
C SER A 488 -17.46 18.99 -32.64
N ILE A 489 -16.76 18.50 -31.62
CA ILE A 489 -15.63 17.60 -31.88
C ILE A 489 -16.23 16.37 -32.60
N PRO A 490 -15.82 16.06 -33.85
CA PRO A 490 -16.28 14.85 -34.53
C PRO A 490 -15.93 13.64 -33.66
N ALA A 491 -16.97 12.95 -33.20
CA ALA A 491 -16.82 11.80 -32.32
C ALA A 491 -17.74 10.68 -32.77
N VAL A 492 -17.40 9.43 -32.46
CA VAL A 492 -18.30 8.29 -32.70
C VAL A 492 -19.61 8.47 -31.93
N ASP A 493 -20.71 8.01 -32.52
CA ASP A 493 -22.09 8.14 -32.01
C ASP A 493 -22.24 7.85 -30.50
N TYR A 494 -21.70 6.72 -30.01
CA TYR A 494 -21.83 6.36 -28.59
C TYR A 494 -21.18 7.40 -27.65
N ARG A 495 -20.10 8.08 -28.05
CA ARG A 495 -19.49 9.16 -27.25
C ARG A 495 -20.34 10.42 -27.24
N ILE A 496 -20.93 10.76 -28.38
CA ILE A 496 -21.88 11.88 -28.49
C ILE A 496 -23.04 11.63 -27.54
N LYS A 497 -23.63 10.42 -27.57
CA LYS A 497 -24.70 10.01 -26.66
C LYS A 497 -24.28 10.09 -25.19
N LYS A 498 -23.07 9.62 -24.85
CA LYS A 498 -22.54 9.72 -23.47
C LYS A 498 -22.45 11.18 -22.97
N ARG A 499 -21.92 12.08 -23.82
CA ARG A 499 -21.83 13.52 -23.51
C ARG A 499 -23.23 14.15 -23.41
N GLU A 500 -24.16 13.78 -24.29
CA GLU A 500 -25.55 14.23 -24.27
C GLU A 500 -26.24 13.86 -22.96
N ILE A 501 -26.08 12.61 -22.49
CA ILE A 501 -26.63 12.13 -21.22
C ILE A 501 -26.09 12.94 -20.03
N ALA A 502 -24.77 13.19 -19.99
CA ALA A 502 -24.16 14.01 -18.94
C ALA A 502 -24.68 15.45 -18.93
N ARG A 503 -24.85 16.04 -20.11
CA ARG A 503 -25.43 17.38 -20.25
C ARG A 503 -26.88 17.40 -19.77
N LEU A 504 -27.74 16.50 -20.27
CA LEU A 504 -29.16 16.44 -19.90
C LEU A 504 -29.35 16.20 -18.39
N ALA A 505 -28.51 15.35 -17.78
CA ALA A 505 -28.52 15.13 -16.34
C ALA A 505 -28.16 16.40 -15.56
N SER A 506 -27.16 17.15 -16.03
CA SER A 506 -26.71 18.40 -15.41
C SER A 506 -27.73 19.54 -15.59
N GLU A 507 -28.46 19.55 -16.70
CA GLU A 507 -29.56 20.48 -17.01
C GLU A 507 -30.86 20.14 -16.26
N GLY A 508 -30.91 19.02 -15.53
CA GLY A 508 -32.07 18.61 -14.73
C GLY A 508 -33.21 18.00 -15.56
N ALA A 509 -32.90 17.35 -16.69
CA ALA A 509 -33.89 16.62 -17.48
C ALA A 509 -34.62 15.54 -16.66
N THR A 510 -35.84 15.18 -17.08
CA THR A 510 -36.64 14.16 -16.40
C THR A 510 -35.97 12.78 -16.51
N GLU A 511 -36.21 11.94 -15.51
CA GLU A 511 -35.65 10.60 -15.45
C GLU A 511 -36.02 9.75 -16.67
N GLU A 512 -37.27 9.82 -17.12
CA GLU A 512 -37.76 9.09 -18.30
C GLU A 512 -36.93 9.38 -19.55
N ILE A 513 -36.56 10.65 -19.77
CA ILE A 513 -35.73 11.07 -20.90
C ILE A 513 -34.32 10.48 -20.77
N ILE A 514 -33.74 10.56 -19.57
CA ILE A 514 -32.37 10.08 -19.33
C ILE A 514 -32.30 8.55 -19.47
N LEU A 515 -33.27 7.82 -18.94
CA LEU A 515 -33.35 6.35 -19.08
C LEU A 515 -33.51 5.93 -20.55
N ALA A 516 -34.36 6.62 -21.32
CA ALA A 516 -34.48 6.37 -22.75
C ALA A 516 -33.14 6.57 -23.48
N LYS A 517 -32.40 7.64 -23.13
CA LYS A 517 -31.06 7.90 -23.68
C LYS A 517 -30.01 6.90 -23.22
N LEU A 518 -30.07 6.42 -21.97
CA LEU A 518 -29.21 5.36 -21.46
C LEU A 518 -29.46 4.04 -22.22
N ASP A 519 -30.70 3.73 -22.56
CA ASP A 519 -31.04 2.56 -23.38
C ASP A 519 -30.55 2.69 -24.82
N GLU A 520 -30.62 3.88 -25.42
CA GLU A 520 -29.97 4.15 -26.71
C GLU A 520 -28.45 3.94 -26.62
N PHE A 521 -27.82 4.46 -25.56
CA PHE A 521 -26.38 4.30 -25.34
C PHE A 521 -25.98 2.83 -25.14
N ARG A 522 -26.78 2.06 -24.39
CA ARG A 522 -26.56 0.62 -24.17
C ARG A 522 -26.47 -0.16 -25.48
N ARG A 523 -27.26 0.21 -26.48
CA ARG A 523 -27.29 -0.43 -27.81
C ARG A 523 -26.15 0.05 -28.72
N ALA A 524 -25.66 1.27 -28.51
CA ALA A 524 -24.62 1.89 -29.33
C ALA A 524 -23.19 1.62 -28.83
N THR A 525 -22.99 1.45 -27.52
CA THR A 525 -21.65 1.30 -26.93
C THR A 525 -21.00 -0.03 -27.33
N PRO A 526 -19.72 -0.04 -27.75
CA PRO A 526 -19.00 -1.28 -28.04
C PRO A 526 -18.74 -2.14 -26.79
N LEU A 527 -18.66 -1.51 -25.62
CA LEU A 527 -18.38 -2.16 -24.34
C LEU A 527 -19.54 -1.98 -23.38
N GLN A 528 -20.10 -3.09 -22.88
CA GLN A 528 -21.18 -3.06 -21.88
C GLN A 528 -20.72 -2.42 -20.57
N LYS A 529 -19.44 -2.57 -20.21
CA LYS A 529 -18.83 -1.89 -19.07
C LYS A 529 -19.07 -0.38 -19.06
N ASP A 530 -18.89 0.29 -20.21
CA ASP A 530 -19.08 1.75 -20.31
C ASP A 530 -20.55 2.14 -20.01
N TYR A 531 -21.52 1.27 -20.30
CA TYR A 531 -22.94 1.46 -19.94
C TYR A 531 -23.17 1.26 -18.44
N PHE A 532 -22.64 0.18 -17.85
CA PHE A 532 -22.79 -0.08 -16.41
C PHE A 532 -22.22 1.06 -15.58
N GLU A 533 -21.04 1.57 -15.94
CA GLU A 533 -20.43 2.73 -15.28
C GLU A 533 -21.30 3.97 -15.42
N LEU A 534 -21.75 4.32 -16.63
CA LEU A 534 -22.57 5.53 -16.83
C LEU A 534 -23.90 5.46 -16.07
N LEU A 535 -24.53 4.30 -16.01
CA LEU A 535 -25.75 4.08 -15.24
C LEU A 535 -25.49 4.26 -13.73
N ALA A 536 -24.40 3.70 -13.21
CA ALA A 536 -23.99 3.90 -11.82
C ALA A 536 -23.67 5.38 -11.53
N GLU A 537 -22.94 6.06 -12.42
CA GLU A 537 -22.63 7.49 -12.30
C GLU A 537 -23.89 8.35 -12.23
N TYR A 538 -24.90 8.04 -13.05
CA TYR A 538 -26.19 8.72 -13.04
C TYR A 538 -26.95 8.52 -11.72
N LEU A 539 -27.06 7.28 -11.23
CA LEU A 539 -27.79 6.99 -9.99
C LEU A 539 -27.08 7.58 -8.76
N VAL A 540 -25.74 7.58 -8.74
CA VAL A 540 -24.94 8.29 -7.73
C VAL A 540 -25.20 9.79 -7.79
N PHE A 541 -25.21 10.38 -9.00
CA PHE A 541 -25.47 11.80 -9.20
C PHE A 541 -26.88 12.22 -8.72
N ARG A 542 -27.87 11.33 -8.84
CA ARG A 542 -29.24 11.53 -8.35
C ARG A 542 -29.43 11.20 -6.86
N ASN A 543 -28.40 10.68 -6.20
CA ASN A 543 -28.46 10.19 -4.82
C ASN A 543 -29.51 9.09 -4.59
N GLU A 544 -29.68 8.19 -5.57
CA GLU A 544 -30.65 7.07 -5.55
C GLU A 544 -29.98 5.75 -5.10
N ALA A 545 -29.48 5.71 -3.87
CA ALA A 545 -28.64 4.62 -3.38
C ALA A 545 -29.36 3.25 -3.35
N GLN A 546 -30.62 3.17 -2.88
CA GLN A 546 -31.39 1.91 -2.86
C GLN A 546 -31.63 1.34 -4.26
N ARG A 547 -31.92 2.21 -5.23
CA ARG A 547 -32.08 1.79 -6.63
C ARG A 547 -30.77 1.34 -7.25
N LEU A 548 -29.66 1.96 -6.85
CA LEU A 548 -28.32 1.54 -7.24
C LEU A 548 -28.01 0.14 -6.69
N VAL A 549 -28.39 -0.19 -5.45
CA VAL A 549 -28.27 -1.57 -4.90
C VAL A 549 -29.03 -2.56 -5.76
N THR A 550 -30.31 -2.28 -6.05
CA THR A 550 -31.17 -3.13 -6.91
C THR A 550 -30.56 -3.33 -8.30
N THR A 551 -30.11 -2.24 -8.91
CA THR A 551 -29.54 -2.25 -10.27
C THR A 551 -28.21 -2.99 -10.32
N ALA A 552 -27.34 -2.76 -9.33
CA ALA A 552 -26.05 -3.45 -9.23
C ALA A 552 -26.25 -4.95 -9.05
N ALA A 553 -27.14 -5.39 -8.15
CA ALA A 553 -27.42 -6.80 -7.93
C ALA A 553 -27.92 -7.52 -9.20
N ARG A 554 -28.82 -6.88 -9.96
CA ARG A 554 -29.33 -7.41 -11.23
C ARG A 554 -28.23 -7.59 -12.27
N ILE A 555 -27.34 -6.62 -12.39
CA ILE A 555 -26.23 -6.68 -13.35
C ILE A 555 -25.20 -7.72 -12.89
N LEU A 556 -24.84 -7.74 -11.60
CA LEU A 556 -23.91 -8.71 -11.01
C LEU A 556 -24.39 -10.15 -11.13
N ALA A 557 -25.70 -10.38 -11.10
CA ALA A 557 -26.29 -11.69 -11.30
C ALA A 557 -26.09 -12.25 -12.71
N ILE A 558 -25.96 -11.38 -13.71
CA ILE A 558 -25.75 -11.75 -15.11
C ILE A 558 -24.26 -11.69 -15.48
N GLU A 559 -23.57 -10.66 -15.01
CA GLU A 559 -22.17 -10.35 -15.27
C GLU A 559 -21.43 -10.15 -13.93
N PRO A 560 -20.95 -11.24 -13.29
CA PRO A 560 -20.28 -11.19 -11.99
C PRO A 560 -19.07 -10.25 -11.93
N ASN A 561 -18.34 -10.12 -13.04
CA ASN A 561 -17.13 -9.29 -13.10
C ASN A 561 -17.43 -7.78 -13.16
N SER A 562 -18.69 -7.39 -13.31
CA SER A 562 -19.14 -6.00 -13.31
C SER A 562 -19.01 -5.27 -11.97
N PHE A 563 -18.58 -5.94 -10.89
CA PHE A 563 -18.40 -5.33 -9.56
C PHE A 563 -17.48 -4.10 -9.57
N VAL A 564 -16.53 -4.03 -10.51
CA VAL A 564 -15.63 -2.88 -10.70
C VAL A 564 -16.34 -1.62 -11.23
N CYS A 565 -17.55 -1.77 -11.77
CA CYS A 565 -18.38 -0.69 -12.33
C CYS A 565 -19.24 0.01 -11.27
N PHE A 566 -19.25 -0.49 -10.03
CA PHE A 566 -20.14 0.01 -8.97
C PHE A 566 -19.36 0.49 -7.75
N PRO A 567 -19.85 1.52 -7.02
CA PRO A 567 -19.27 1.98 -5.76
C PRO A 567 -19.60 1.02 -4.62
N MET A 568 -19.00 -0.17 -4.64
CA MET A 568 -19.29 -1.26 -3.71
C MET A 568 -19.15 -0.86 -2.24
N GLU A 569 -18.17 -0.02 -1.88
CA GLU A 569 -18.04 0.51 -0.51
C GLU A 569 -19.23 1.39 -0.09
N SER A 570 -19.70 2.25 -0.99
CA SER A 570 -20.85 3.12 -0.72
C SER A 570 -22.13 2.30 -0.62
N LEU A 571 -22.31 1.31 -1.50
CA LEU A 571 -23.45 0.40 -1.44
C LEU A 571 -23.47 -0.40 -0.14
N MET A 572 -22.31 -0.89 0.30
CA MET A 572 -22.19 -1.61 1.56
C MET A 572 -22.55 -0.75 2.78
N ARG A 573 -22.15 0.53 2.77
CA ARG A 573 -22.51 1.49 3.84
C ARG A 573 -24.01 1.78 3.83
N GLU A 574 -24.63 1.91 2.66
CA GLU A 574 -26.07 2.13 2.53
C GLU A 574 -26.88 0.94 3.05
N ILE A 575 -26.50 -0.29 2.65
CA ILE A 575 -27.16 -1.52 3.10
C ILE A 575 -27.11 -1.63 4.64
N GLU A 576 -25.95 -1.33 5.23
CA GLU A 576 -25.76 -1.34 6.68
C GLU A 576 -26.57 -0.24 7.39
N ALA A 577 -26.58 0.98 6.84
CA ALA A 577 -27.27 2.12 7.45
C ALA A 577 -28.80 1.97 7.41
N GLU A 578 -29.34 1.56 6.27
CA GLU A 578 -30.79 1.42 6.05
C GLU A 578 -31.33 0.02 6.40
N ARG A 579 -30.45 -0.91 6.78
CA ARG A 579 -30.77 -2.33 7.06
C ARG A 579 -31.57 -2.97 5.92
N LEU A 580 -31.05 -2.87 4.71
CA LEU A 580 -31.73 -3.39 3.52
C LEU A 580 -31.76 -4.92 3.53
N ALA A 581 -32.95 -5.49 3.72
CA ALA A 581 -33.20 -6.92 3.86
C ALA A 581 -33.76 -7.54 2.57
N SER A 582 -33.00 -7.50 1.48
CA SER A 582 -33.41 -8.04 0.18
C SER A 582 -32.35 -8.96 -0.44
N VAL A 583 -32.74 -9.83 -1.36
CA VAL A 583 -31.80 -10.66 -2.14
C VAL A 583 -30.75 -9.79 -2.84
N ASP A 584 -31.13 -8.58 -3.26
CA ASP A 584 -30.25 -7.62 -3.91
C ASP A 584 -29.13 -7.14 -2.97
N ALA A 585 -29.52 -6.80 -1.73
CA ALA A 585 -28.57 -6.42 -0.70
C ALA A 585 -27.60 -7.56 -0.39
N VAL A 586 -28.11 -8.80 -0.25
CA VAL A 586 -27.29 -9.99 -0.01
C VAL A 586 -26.28 -10.22 -1.14
N ILE A 587 -26.72 -10.11 -2.40
CA ILE A 587 -25.84 -10.26 -3.58
C ILE A 587 -24.73 -9.21 -3.56
N VAL A 588 -25.07 -7.94 -3.31
CA VAL A 588 -24.08 -6.85 -3.24
C VAL A 588 -23.09 -7.08 -2.10
N CYS A 589 -23.56 -7.46 -0.90
CA CYS A 589 -22.70 -7.80 0.23
C CYS A 589 -21.78 -8.99 -0.09
N TYR A 590 -22.28 -10.02 -0.78
CA TYR A 590 -21.47 -11.18 -1.18
C TYR A 590 -20.32 -10.77 -2.11
N PHE A 591 -20.61 -10.00 -3.17
CA PHE A 591 -19.56 -9.52 -4.07
C PHE A 591 -18.58 -8.57 -3.37
N TYR A 592 -19.05 -7.76 -2.42
CA TYR A 592 -18.19 -6.94 -1.58
C TYR A 592 -17.22 -7.79 -0.75
N SER A 593 -17.72 -8.76 0.02
CA SER A 593 -16.89 -9.64 0.85
C SER A 593 -15.87 -10.42 0.03
N LYS A 594 -16.29 -10.91 -1.15
CA LYS A 594 -15.45 -11.74 -2.02
C LYS A 594 -14.35 -10.97 -2.76
N HIS A 595 -14.64 -9.77 -3.26
CA HIS A 595 -13.75 -9.05 -4.17
C HIS A 595 -13.20 -7.72 -3.63
N ILE A 596 -13.81 -7.17 -2.59
CA ILE A 596 -13.48 -5.85 -2.05
C ILE A 596 -12.77 -5.94 -0.71
N SER A 597 -13.40 -6.56 0.29
CA SER A 597 -12.89 -6.64 1.66
C SER A 597 -13.76 -7.55 2.54
N SER A 598 -13.14 -8.44 3.33
CA SER A 598 -13.82 -9.27 4.34
C SER A 598 -14.11 -8.56 5.66
N LYS A 599 -13.75 -7.28 5.81
CA LYS A 599 -13.92 -6.53 7.08
C LYS A 599 -15.38 -6.38 7.52
N LYS A 600 -16.33 -6.53 6.59
CA LYS A 600 -17.77 -6.34 6.82
C LYS A 600 -18.59 -7.61 6.55
N ASP A 601 -18.00 -8.78 6.74
CA ASP A 601 -18.72 -10.06 6.57
C ASP A 601 -19.94 -10.17 7.51
N TYR A 602 -19.92 -9.49 8.67
CA TYR A 602 -21.09 -9.39 9.54
C TYR A 602 -22.32 -8.77 8.86
N VAL A 603 -22.14 -7.79 7.96
CA VAL A 603 -23.26 -7.15 7.24
C VAL A 603 -23.84 -8.10 6.20
N LEU A 604 -23.00 -8.94 5.57
CA LEU A 604 -23.50 -10.01 4.69
C LEU A 604 -24.37 -10.98 5.50
N ASN A 605 -23.90 -11.37 6.68
CA ASN A 605 -24.62 -12.30 7.56
C ASN A 605 -25.96 -11.70 8.01
N GLU A 606 -25.95 -10.45 8.49
CA GLU A 606 -27.15 -9.71 8.91
C GLU A 606 -28.15 -9.57 7.75
N ALA A 607 -27.71 -9.08 6.58
CA ALA A 607 -28.59 -8.89 5.42
C ALA A 607 -29.19 -10.22 4.93
N PHE A 608 -28.46 -11.32 5.03
CA PHE A 608 -28.93 -12.65 4.65
C PHE A 608 -29.98 -13.16 5.64
N GLU A 609 -29.72 -13.09 6.95
CA GLU A 609 -30.68 -13.48 7.99
C GLU A 609 -31.96 -12.65 7.94
N ASP A 610 -31.82 -11.33 7.76
CA ASP A 610 -32.96 -10.42 7.65
C ASP A 610 -33.76 -10.70 6.37
N PHE A 611 -33.10 -11.03 5.26
CA PHE A 611 -33.79 -11.44 4.04
C PHE A 611 -34.62 -12.72 4.23
N LEU A 612 -34.07 -13.76 4.85
CA LEU A 612 -34.83 -14.97 5.18
C LEU A 612 -36.02 -14.66 6.10
N SER A 613 -35.77 -13.87 7.14
CA SER A 613 -36.79 -13.45 8.10
C SER A 613 -37.90 -12.63 7.44
N SER A 614 -37.58 -11.76 6.48
CA SER A 614 -38.56 -10.98 5.69
C SER A 614 -39.51 -11.85 4.85
N ARG A 615 -39.16 -13.12 4.64
CA ARG A 615 -39.93 -14.11 3.90
C ARG A 615 -40.54 -15.19 4.82
N ASP A 616 -40.48 -14.98 6.13
CA ASP A 616 -40.98 -15.91 7.16
C ASP A 616 -40.34 -17.32 7.07
N VAL A 617 -39.11 -17.42 6.55
CA VAL A 617 -38.35 -18.67 6.44
C VAL A 617 -37.09 -18.63 7.30
N ARG A 618 -36.54 -19.81 7.60
CA ARG A 618 -35.29 -19.98 8.37
C ARG A 618 -34.18 -20.64 7.58
N MET A 619 -34.52 -21.31 6.48
CA MET A 619 -33.56 -22.02 5.64
C MET A 619 -33.74 -21.62 4.18
N PRO A 620 -32.66 -21.49 3.39
CA PRO A 620 -32.79 -21.15 1.97
C PRO A 620 -33.67 -22.12 1.15
N SER A 621 -33.74 -23.39 1.51
CA SER A 621 -34.53 -24.42 0.81
C SER A 621 -36.03 -24.22 0.96
N GLU A 622 -36.47 -23.53 2.01
CA GLU A 622 -37.89 -23.18 2.21
C GLU A 622 -38.36 -22.10 1.21
N LEU A 623 -37.44 -21.48 0.47
CA LEU A 623 -37.75 -20.48 -0.54
C LEU A 623 -38.08 -21.07 -1.92
N PHE A 624 -37.88 -22.38 -2.15
CA PHE A 624 -38.02 -23.00 -3.48
C PHE A 624 -39.40 -22.81 -4.13
N ASP A 625 -40.46 -22.84 -3.31
CA ASP A 625 -41.84 -22.75 -3.79
C ASP A 625 -42.30 -21.31 -4.05
N ASN A 626 -41.63 -20.33 -3.42
CA ASN A 626 -42.08 -18.93 -3.37
C ASN A 626 -41.29 -17.99 -4.28
N LEU A 627 -40.19 -18.46 -4.88
CA LEU A 627 -39.30 -17.64 -5.70
C LEU A 627 -39.13 -18.23 -7.10
N ASP A 628 -39.10 -17.35 -8.09
CA ASP A 628 -38.73 -17.76 -9.44
C ASP A 628 -37.20 -17.89 -9.54
N VAL A 629 -36.73 -19.12 -9.36
CA VAL A 629 -35.30 -19.47 -9.50
C VAL A 629 -34.77 -19.21 -10.92
N GLY A 630 -35.65 -18.99 -11.91
CA GLY A 630 -35.29 -18.57 -13.25
C GLY A 630 -34.79 -17.12 -13.34
N GLU A 631 -35.15 -16.26 -12.38
CA GLU A 631 -34.60 -14.90 -12.30
C GLU A 631 -33.11 -14.96 -11.92
N ALA A 632 -32.28 -14.21 -12.63
CA ALA A 632 -30.82 -14.27 -12.50
C ALA A 632 -30.34 -14.08 -11.06
N GLN A 633 -31.01 -13.20 -10.29
CA GLN A 633 -30.66 -12.88 -8.92
C GLN A 633 -30.87 -14.08 -7.98
N TYR A 634 -32.03 -14.74 -8.08
CA TYR A 634 -32.31 -15.94 -7.27
C TYR A 634 -31.45 -17.12 -7.71
N LYS A 635 -31.21 -17.28 -9.02
CA LYS A 635 -30.25 -18.26 -9.52
C LYS A 635 -28.86 -18.07 -8.90
N LEU A 636 -28.33 -16.85 -8.94
CA LEU A 636 -27.03 -16.52 -8.36
C LEU A 636 -27.02 -16.75 -6.84
N PHE A 637 -28.08 -16.31 -6.15
CA PHE A 637 -28.24 -16.48 -4.70
C PHE A 637 -28.08 -17.96 -4.32
N PHE A 638 -28.86 -18.85 -4.93
CA PHE A 638 -28.77 -20.29 -4.66
C PHE A 638 -27.46 -20.92 -5.13
N ASP A 639 -26.99 -20.59 -6.34
CA ASP A 639 -25.79 -21.22 -6.92
C ASP A 639 -24.50 -20.81 -6.19
N ARG A 640 -24.32 -19.51 -5.93
CA ARG A 640 -23.03 -18.93 -5.51
C ARG A 640 -23.02 -18.31 -4.12
N VAL A 641 -24.16 -17.85 -3.62
CA VAL A 641 -24.25 -17.24 -2.28
C VAL A 641 -24.55 -18.29 -1.22
N CYS A 642 -25.53 -19.17 -1.44
CA CYS A 642 -25.91 -20.25 -0.52
C CYS A 642 -24.91 -21.42 -0.51
N THR A 643 -23.64 -21.12 -0.27
CA THR A 643 -22.55 -22.11 -0.07
C THR A 643 -22.40 -22.44 1.40
N THR A 644 -21.73 -23.53 1.73
CA THR A 644 -21.48 -23.93 3.14
C THR A 644 -20.77 -22.82 3.91
N ASP A 645 -19.78 -22.18 3.30
CA ASP A 645 -18.95 -21.17 3.95
C ASP A 645 -19.70 -19.87 4.26
N VAL A 646 -20.74 -19.56 3.47
CA VAL A 646 -21.57 -18.38 3.69
C VAL A 646 -22.75 -18.68 4.61
N MET A 647 -23.28 -19.91 4.62
CA MET A 647 -24.44 -20.26 5.45
C MET A 647 -24.06 -20.72 6.87
N ASP A 648 -22.78 -20.85 7.19
CA ASP A 648 -22.29 -21.42 8.45
C ASP A 648 -22.71 -20.64 9.70
N PHE A 649 -22.97 -19.34 9.55
CA PHE A 649 -23.41 -18.46 10.64
C PHE A 649 -24.88 -18.67 11.04
N LEU A 650 -25.68 -19.31 10.19
CA LEU A 650 -27.12 -19.49 10.42
C LEU A 650 -27.36 -20.43 11.61
N SER A 651 -27.99 -19.90 12.66
CA SER A 651 -28.27 -20.63 13.90
C SER A 651 -29.21 -21.84 13.77
N CYS A 652 -29.86 -22.02 12.61
CA CYS A 652 -30.74 -23.15 12.36
C CYS A 652 -30.00 -24.49 12.16
N PHE A 653 -28.70 -24.45 11.81
CA PHE A 653 -27.89 -25.65 11.63
C PHE A 653 -27.16 -26.04 12.93
N LYS A 654 -27.37 -27.27 13.39
CA LYS A 654 -26.74 -27.82 14.60
C LYS A 654 -25.47 -28.60 14.32
N SER A 655 -25.20 -28.93 13.05
CA SER A 655 -24.01 -29.67 12.64
C SER A 655 -23.57 -29.30 11.22
N SER A 656 -22.29 -29.50 10.91
CA SER A 656 -21.75 -29.36 9.56
C SER A 656 -22.45 -30.29 8.56
N ASN A 657 -22.96 -31.45 9.00
CA ASN A 657 -23.74 -32.33 8.16
C ASN A 657 -25.10 -31.73 7.77
N GLU A 658 -25.82 -31.07 8.68
CA GLU A 658 -27.07 -30.38 8.35
C GLU A 658 -26.84 -29.27 7.31
N LEU A 659 -25.75 -28.51 7.45
CA LEU A 659 -25.34 -27.48 6.50
C LEU A 659 -25.01 -28.06 5.10
N ARG A 660 -24.28 -29.18 5.04
CA ARG A 660 -23.97 -29.86 3.77
C ARG A 660 -25.21 -30.45 3.12
N VAL A 661 -26.11 -31.06 3.91
CA VAL A 661 -27.41 -31.56 3.41
C VAL A 661 -28.23 -30.41 2.83
N GLN A 662 -28.24 -29.25 3.48
CA GLN A 662 -28.88 -28.07 2.95
C GLN A 662 -28.28 -27.64 1.60
N ARG A 663 -26.95 -27.61 1.47
CA ARG A 663 -26.30 -27.33 0.18
C ARG A 663 -26.67 -28.37 -0.89
N LEU A 664 -26.72 -29.65 -0.54
CA LEU A 664 -27.17 -30.71 -1.46
C LEU A 664 -28.59 -30.48 -1.97
N LEU A 665 -29.54 -30.13 -1.10
CA LEU A 665 -30.92 -29.82 -1.49
C LEU A 665 -31.00 -28.65 -2.50
N ILE A 666 -30.17 -27.63 -2.29
CA ILE A 666 -30.09 -26.47 -3.20
C ILE A 666 -29.52 -26.90 -4.56
N LEU A 667 -28.43 -27.68 -4.57
CA LEU A 667 -27.81 -28.15 -5.79
C LEU A 667 -28.76 -29.04 -6.62
N ASP A 668 -29.47 -29.95 -5.95
CA ASP A 668 -30.48 -30.83 -6.55
C ASP A 668 -31.63 -30.03 -7.17
N HIS A 669 -32.17 -29.05 -6.44
CA HIS A 669 -33.22 -28.16 -6.97
C HIS A 669 -32.78 -27.37 -8.21
N LEU A 670 -31.53 -26.88 -8.22
CA LEU A 670 -30.95 -26.20 -9.38
C LEU A 670 -30.77 -27.13 -10.59
N GLN A 671 -30.44 -28.40 -10.33
CA GLN A 671 -30.29 -29.44 -11.35
C GLN A 671 -31.64 -29.82 -11.97
N GLU A 672 -32.68 -30.04 -11.17
CA GLU A 672 -34.04 -30.36 -11.64
C GLU A 672 -34.58 -29.30 -12.61
N ARG A 673 -34.25 -28.03 -12.38
CA ARG A 673 -34.66 -26.92 -13.25
C ARG A 673 -33.71 -26.64 -14.42
N GLY A 674 -32.61 -27.39 -14.56
CA GLY A 674 -31.64 -27.23 -15.65
C GLY A 674 -30.91 -25.88 -15.64
N LEU A 675 -30.76 -25.25 -14.48
CA LEU A 675 -30.21 -23.89 -14.36
C LEU A 675 -28.69 -23.86 -14.22
N VAL A 676 -28.05 -25.01 -13.98
CA VAL A 676 -26.61 -25.15 -13.77
C VAL A 676 -26.03 -26.24 -14.68
N LYS A 677 -24.75 -26.12 -15.04
CA LYS A 677 -24.03 -27.12 -15.82
C LYS A 677 -23.79 -28.37 -14.97
N VAL A 678 -24.16 -29.53 -15.51
CA VAL A 678 -24.08 -30.84 -14.82
C VAL A 678 -22.66 -31.17 -14.34
N GLU A 679 -21.63 -30.80 -15.12
CA GLU A 679 -20.23 -31.17 -14.86
C GLU A 679 -19.63 -30.46 -13.63
N ASP A 680 -19.88 -29.15 -13.47
CA ASP A 680 -19.35 -28.36 -12.35
C ASP A 680 -19.98 -28.76 -11.01
N GLN A 681 -21.30 -29.06 -11.03
CA GLN A 681 -22.04 -29.51 -9.85
C GLN A 681 -21.73 -30.96 -9.46
N TYR A 682 -21.52 -31.86 -10.43
CA TYR A 682 -21.28 -33.28 -10.11
C TYR A 682 -20.04 -33.47 -9.23
N ARG A 683 -19.00 -32.66 -9.45
CA ARG A 683 -17.81 -32.61 -8.59
C ARG A 683 -18.17 -32.15 -7.17
N GLU A 684 -18.83 -30.99 -7.02
CA GLU A 684 -19.22 -30.45 -5.72
C GLU A 684 -20.15 -31.42 -4.95
N LEU A 685 -21.13 -32.02 -5.65
CA LEU A 685 -22.04 -33.02 -5.12
C LEU A 685 -21.27 -34.25 -4.59
N THR A 686 -20.35 -34.78 -5.39
CA THR A 686 -19.54 -35.96 -5.01
C THR A 686 -18.65 -35.65 -3.82
N ASP A 687 -18.04 -34.48 -3.78
CA ASP A 687 -17.20 -34.02 -2.68
C ASP A 687 -18.01 -33.87 -1.38
N LEU A 688 -19.19 -33.23 -1.45
CA LEU A 688 -20.10 -33.07 -0.30
C LEU A 688 -20.62 -34.41 0.21
N LEU A 689 -21.05 -35.32 -0.67
CA LEU A 689 -21.47 -36.67 -0.31
C LEU A 689 -20.33 -37.45 0.34
N GLY A 690 -19.12 -37.38 -0.22
CA GLY A 690 -17.93 -37.99 0.36
C GLY A 690 -17.63 -37.49 1.76
N GLN A 691 -17.75 -36.18 1.99
CA GLN A 691 -17.59 -35.57 3.31
C GLN A 691 -18.66 -36.04 4.30
N ILE A 692 -19.94 -36.05 3.91
CA ILE A 692 -21.04 -36.52 4.77
C ILE A 692 -20.84 -37.99 5.16
N ILE A 693 -20.51 -38.86 4.20
CA ILE A 693 -20.28 -40.28 4.45
C ILE A 693 -19.09 -40.48 5.37
N THR A 694 -17.99 -39.76 5.13
CA THR A 694 -16.79 -39.83 5.96
C THR A 694 -17.10 -39.41 7.40
N GLU A 695 -17.84 -38.32 7.58
CA GLU A 695 -18.18 -37.79 8.90
C GLU A 695 -19.20 -38.67 9.64
N ALA A 696 -20.21 -39.20 8.95
CA ALA A 696 -21.16 -40.17 9.50
C ALA A 696 -20.46 -41.47 9.93
N SER A 697 -19.58 -42.01 9.07
CA SER A 697 -18.76 -43.18 9.40
C SER A 697 -17.84 -42.90 10.59
N THR A 698 -17.28 -41.70 10.68
CA THR A 698 -16.41 -41.29 11.79
C THR A 698 -17.21 -41.12 13.09
N THR A 699 -18.45 -40.64 13.03
CA THR A 699 -19.33 -40.45 14.21
C THR A 699 -19.80 -41.80 14.76
N GLU A 700 -20.16 -42.75 13.89
CA GLU A 700 -20.47 -44.14 14.28
C GLU A 700 -19.25 -44.88 14.85
N ILE A 701 -18.05 -44.63 14.32
CA ILE A 701 -16.80 -45.25 14.79
C ILE A 701 -16.28 -44.62 16.10
N ASN A 702 -16.46 -43.31 16.30
CA ASN A 702 -15.91 -42.58 17.45
C ASN A 702 -16.81 -42.57 18.69
N GLY A 703 -18.12 -42.78 18.54
CA GLY A 703 -19.06 -42.82 19.67
C GLY A 703 -18.76 -43.87 20.75
N ASN A 704 -17.85 -44.82 20.49
CA ASN A 704 -17.52 -45.94 21.39
C ASN A 704 -16.03 -46.15 21.69
N LYS A 705 -15.10 -45.24 21.32
CA LYS A 705 -13.65 -45.55 21.40
C LYS A 705 -12.79 -44.67 22.30
N ILE A 706 -13.22 -43.44 22.61
CA ILE A 706 -12.49 -42.50 23.46
C ILE A 706 -13.50 -41.76 24.35
N PHE A 707 -13.51 -42.05 25.64
CA PHE A 707 -14.32 -41.34 26.64
C PHE A 707 -13.36 -40.70 27.66
N VAL A 708 -13.69 -39.52 28.21
CA VAL A 708 -12.97 -38.95 29.34
C VAL A 708 -14.02 -38.38 30.27
N ASP A 709 -13.98 -38.78 31.54
CA ASP A 709 -14.96 -38.32 32.53
C ASP A 709 -14.56 -36.92 33.01
N THR A 710 -14.95 -35.91 32.22
CA THR A 710 -14.63 -34.51 32.46
C THR A 710 -15.24 -33.97 33.74
N ASP A 711 -16.39 -34.51 34.16
CA ASP A 711 -17.08 -34.07 35.37
C ASP A 711 -16.33 -34.54 36.62
N ALA A 712 -15.85 -35.78 36.65
CA ALA A 712 -15.01 -36.29 37.73
C ALA A 712 -13.64 -35.59 37.79
N ILE A 713 -13.00 -35.31 36.64
CA ILE A 713 -11.74 -34.56 36.60
C ILE A 713 -11.95 -33.14 37.15
N ARG A 714 -13.00 -32.45 36.67
CA ARG A 714 -13.35 -31.10 37.12
C ARG A 714 -13.57 -31.06 38.63
N ALA A 715 -14.35 -31.99 39.18
CA ALA A 715 -14.59 -32.09 40.61
C ALA A 715 -13.28 -32.29 41.39
N SER A 716 -12.35 -33.10 40.87
CA SER A 716 -11.07 -33.38 41.54
C SER A 716 -10.06 -32.23 41.49
N MET A 717 -10.20 -31.30 40.54
CA MET A 717 -9.27 -30.19 40.31
C MET A 717 -9.78 -28.84 40.79
N LEU A 718 -11.06 -28.76 41.19
CA LEU A 718 -11.75 -27.51 41.45
C LEU A 718 -11.02 -26.65 42.48
N GLU A 719 -10.65 -27.21 43.64
CA GLU A 719 -9.97 -26.48 44.72
C GLU A 719 -8.58 -25.96 44.30
N GLU A 720 -7.81 -26.78 43.59
CA GLU A 720 -6.44 -26.43 43.16
C GLU A 720 -6.48 -25.36 42.06
N VAL A 721 -7.39 -25.49 41.09
CA VAL A 721 -7.59 -24.50 40.02
C VAL A 721 -8.16 -23.20 40.56
N ASP A 722 -9.12 -23.22 41.48
CA ASP A 722 -9.65 -22.00 42.10
C ASP A 722 -8.56 -21.25 42.88
N SER A 723 -7.67 -21.97 43.57
CA SER A 723 -6.52 -21.36 44.25
C SER A 723 -5.57 -20.67 43.26
N LEU A 724 -5.22 -21.32 42.14
CA LEU A 724 -4.36 -20.73 41.11
C LEU A 724 -5.04 -19.58 40.35
N LEU A 725 -6.36 -19.68 40.15
CA LEU A 725 -7.17 -18.65 39.52
C LEU A 725 -7.29 -17.42 40.43
N SER A 726 -7.36 -17.60 41.75
CA SER A 726 -7.33 -16.49 42.71
C SER A 726 -5.99 -15.74 42.65
N ILE A 727 -4.87 -16.46 42.57
CA ILE A 727 -3.52 -15.89 42.38
C ILE A 727 -3.40 -15.18 41.03
N TYR A 728 -3.96 -15.76 39.97
CA TYR A 728 -4.05 -15.14 38.64
C TYR A 728 -4.87 -13.85 38.62
N LYS A 729 -5.98 -13.80 39.38
CA LYS A 729 -6.87 -12.62 39.49
C LYS A 729 -6.30 -11.49 40.36
N ILE A 730 -5.42 -11.81 41.31
CA ILE A 730 -4.71 -10.80 42.14
C ILE A 730 -3.56 -10.13 41.35
N SER A 731 -3.16 -10.71 40.22
CA SER A 731 -2.10 -10.19 39.35
C SER A 731 -2.66 -9.17 38.34
N ASP A 732 -2.85 -7.91 38.74
CA ASP A 732 -3.31 -6.83 37.84
C ASP A 732 -2.21 -6.27 36.91
N GLU A 733 -2.68 -5.71 35.78
CA GLU A 733 -2.03 -5.43 34.49
C GLU A 733 -1.11 -4.16 34.42
N PRO A 734 -0.71 -3.64 33.24
CA PRO A 734 0.59 -3.85 32.60
C PRO A 734 1.35 -2.51 32.38
N ASP A 735 2.56 -2.36 32.93
CA ASP A 735 3.44 -1.28 32.51
C ASP A 735 4.50 -1.82 31.53
N GLY A 736 4.40 -1.34 30.29
CA GLY A 736 5.50 -0.75 29.54
C GLY A 736 6.74 -1.60 29.27
N GLU A 737 7.02 -1.78 27.98
CA GLU A 737 8.33 -1.66 27.35
C GLU A 737 9.58 -2.07 28.17
N GLY A 738 10.31 -3.08 27.67
CA GLY A 738 11.71 -3.20 28.02
C GLY A 738 12.34 -4.56 27.79
N PHE A 739 12.64 -4.88 26.52
CA PHE A 739 13.74 -5.80 26.26
C PHE A 739 15.04 -5.15 26.77
N VAL A 740 15.64 -5.67 27.86
CA VAL A 740 17.11 -5.71 28.00
C VAL A 740 17.51 -7.00 28.72
N ARG A 741 18.10 -7.92 27.95
CA ARG A 741 18.99 -8.94 28.49
C ARG A 741 20.23 -8.25 29.06
N ALA A 742 20.58 -8.54 30.31
CA ALA A 742 21.98 -8.55 30.72
C ALA A 742 22.31 -9.82 31.53
N PRO A 743 23.47 -10.44 31.27
CA PRO A 743 23.87 -11.75 31.75
C PRO A 743 24.63 -11.67 33.07
N SER A 744 24.41 -12.64 33.96
CA SER A 744 25.37 -13.20 34.93
C SER A 744 24.67 -13.62 36.22
N ILE A 745 23.82 -14.65 36.15
CA ILE A 745 23.32 -15.35 37.34
C ILE A 745 23.24 -16.84 37.00
N SER A 746 23.80 -17.69 37.87
CA SER A 746 23.90 -19.14 37.68
C SER A 746 22.51 -19.81 37.71
N GLU A 747 22.38 -20.97 37.04
CA GLU A 747 21.09 -21.66 36.81
C GLU A 747 20.31 -22.08 38.06
N GLU A 748 20.90 -22.00 39.25
CA GLU A 748 20.27 -22.41 40.50
C GLU A 748 19.45 -21.29 41.16
N GLU A 749 19.73 -20.02 40.86
CA GLU A 749 18.92 -18.88 41.31
C GLU A 749 17.66 -18.66 40.46
N ARG A 750 17.51 -19.36 39.32
CA ARG A 750 16.30 -19.35 38.47
C ARG A 750 15.08 -20.05 39.07
N LYS A 751 15.23 -20.80 40.17
CA LYS A 751 14.16 -21.66 40.69
C LYS A 751 13.30 -21.03 41.79
N VAL A 752 13.60 -19.83 42.25
CA VAL A 752 12.85 -19.18 43.32
C VAL A 752 12.73 -17.69 42.98
N VAL A 753 11.54 -17.11 43.11
CA VAL A 753 11.14 -15.72 42.77
C VAL A 753 10.61 -15.57 41.34
N ALA A 754 9.31 -15.89 41.13
CA ALA A 754 8.18 -14.93 40.96
C ALA A 754 8.04 -14.46 39.50
N GLY A 755 6.90 -14.49 38.81
CA GLY A 755 5.50 -14.56 39.20
C GLY A 755 4.74 -13.81 38.09
N ASP A 756 4.78 -14.34 36.86
CA ASP A 756 4.10 -13.73 35.71
C ASP A 756 2.70 -14.38 35.54
N ARG A 757 1.70 -13.58 35.20
CA ARG A 757 0.33 -14.02 34.91
C ARG A 757 0.33 -15.15 33.88
N ASN A 758 1.23 -15.08 32.89
CA ASN A 758 1.46 -16.13 31.90
C ASN A 758 1.98 -17.44 32.52
N THR A 759 2.84 -17.36 33.54
CA THR A 759 3.36 -18.56 34.22
C THR A 759 2.32 -19.25 35.08
N THR A 760 1.47 -18.48 35.76
CA THR A 760 0.33 -19.01 36.53
C THR A 760 -0.72 -19.61 35.60
N LEU A 761 -1.02 -18.94 34.49
CA LEU A 761 -1.90 -19.46 33.45
C LEU A 761 -1.35 -20.76 32.83
N PHE A 762 -0.06 -20.78 32.49
CA PHE A 762 0.60 -21.96 31.95
C PHE A 762 0.55 -23.14 32.94
N LYS A 763 0.68 -22.89 34.25
CA LYS A 763 0.52 -23.91 35.29
C LYS A 763 -0.90 -24.46 35.35
N ILE A 764 -1.92 -23.60 35.34
CA ILE A 764 -3.34 -24.02 35.31
C ILE A 764 -3.59 -24.92 34.09
N ILE A 765 -3.20 -24.45 32.89
CA ILE A 765 -3.38 -25.20 31.64
C ILE A 765 -2.61 -26.53 31.68
N THR A 766 -1.37 -26.52 32.15
CA THR A 766 -0.53 -27.72 32.19
C THR A 766 -1.09 -28.77 33.16
N GLN A 767 -1.61 -28.35 34.31
CA GLN A 767 -2.24 -29.26 35.27
C GLN A 767 -3.54 -29.85 34.71
N VAL A 768 -4.42 -29.03 34.14
CA VAL A 768 -5.68 -29.49 33.54
C VAL A 768 -5.38 -30.48 32.43
N ARG A 769 -4.42 -30.15 31.56
CA ARG A 769 -3.96 -31.03 30.48
C ARG A 769 -3.43 -32.35 31.04
N ARG A 770 -2.60 -32.32 32.08
CA ARG A 770 -2.00 -33.54 32.66
C ARG A 770 -3.06 -34.46 33.26
N LYS A 771 -4.01 -33.91 34.01
CA LYS A 771 -5.14 -34.65 34.59
C LYS A 771 -6.06 -35.21 33.51
N PHE A 772 -6.35 -34.42 32.48
CA PHE A 772 -7.12 -34.89 31.34
C PHE A 772 -6.45 -36.06 30.62
N LEU A 773 -5.14 -36.01 30.42
CA LEU A 773 -4.42 -37.02 29.65
C LEU A 773 -4.08 -38.28 30.45
N ILE A 774 -3.63 -38.15 31.70
CA ILE A 774 -2.89 -39.22 32.42
C ILE A 774 -3.53 -39.57 33.78
N ASP A 775 -4.71 -39.04 34.11
CA ASP A 775 -5.37 -39.45 35.37
C ASP A 775 -5.74 -40.93 35.35
N GLU A 776 -5.25 -41.67 36.35
CA GLU A 776 -5.35 -43.13 36.42
C GLU A 776 -6.80 -43.66 36.51
N LYS A 777 -7.77 -42.78 36.83
CA LYS A 777 -9.17 -43.14 37.04
C LYS A 777 -10.11 -42.55 35.99
N HIS A 778 -9.90 -41.30 35.60
CA HIS A 778 -10.86 -40.54 34.81
C HIS A 778 -10.26 -39.98 33.51
N GLY A 779 -8.94 -40.05 33.34
CA GLY A 779 -8.20 -39.48 32.22
C GLY A 779 -8.26 -40.31 30.93
N LEU A 780 -7.82 -39.68 29.85
CA LEU A 780 -7.75 -40.22 28.50
C LEU A 780 -7.02 -41.56 28.44
N ASP A 781 -5.85 -41.66 29.08
CA ASP A 781 -5.04 -42.88 29.08
C ASP A 781 -5.84 -44.09 29.58
N LYS A 782 -6.69 -43.91 30.58
CA LYS A 782 -7.48 -45.00 31.18
C LYS A 782 -8.66 -45.43 30.31
N ASN A 783 -9.35 -44.47 29.72
CA ASN A 783 -10.63 -44.64 29.03
C ASN A 783 -10.51 -44.75 27.50
N LEU A 784 -9.28 -44.84 27.00
CA LEU A 784 -8.98 -45.31 25.65
C LEU A 784 -9.35 -46.80 25.51
N SER A 785 -10.11 -47.13 24.46
CA SER A 785 -10.43 -48.52 24.13
C SER A 785 -9.17 -49.36 23.91
N ALA A 786 -9.23 -50.64 24.24
CA ALA A 786 -8.11 -51.57 24.11
C ALA A 786 -7.59 -51.69 22.66
N GLU A 787 -8.44 -51.44 21.65
CA GLU A 787 -8.03 -51.35 20.24
C GLU A 787 -7.07 -50.18 19.98
N ILE A 788 -7.27 -49.02 20.60
CA ILE A 788 -6.35 -47.89 20.46
C ILE A 788 -5.08 -48.12 21.28
N ARG A 789 -5.21 -48.71 22.47
CA ARG A 789 -4.08 -49.03 23.37
C ARG A 789 -3.15 -50.12 22.81
N HIS A 790 -3.68 -51.12 22.12
CA HIS A 790 -2.91 -52.30 21.66
C HIS A 790 -2.85 -52.46 20.13
N GLY A 791 -3.76 -51.87 19.36
CA GLY A 791 -3.83 -52.08 17.90
C GLY A 791 -3.33 -50.89 17.07
N PHE A 792 -3.68 -49.66 17.45
CA PHE A 792 -3.39 -48.47 16.62
C PHE A 792 -2.03 -47.84 16.95
N PHE A 793 -1.74 -47.57 18.23
CA PHE A 793 -0.48 -46.92 18.62
C PHE A 793 0.75 -47.79 18.41
N GLU A 794 0.65 -49.10 18.70
CA GLU A 794 1.78 -50.01 18.53
C GLU A 794 2.16 -50.17 17.05
N ASN A 795 1.18 -50.30 16.15
CA ASN A 795 1.41 -50.38 14.71
C ASN A 795 1.90 -49.06 14.09
N LEU A 796 1.39 -47.90 14.54
CA LEU A 796 1.82 -46.60 14.04
C LEU A 796 3.26 -46.26 14.47
N MET A 797 3.63 -46.59 15.70
CA MET A 797 4.99 -46.40 16.21
C MET A 797 5.98 -47.40 15.60
N ARG A 798 5.56 -48.66 15.44
CA ARG A 798 6.39 -49.73 14.88
C ARG A 798 6.61 -49.57 13.38
N SER A 799 5.61 -49.15 12.60
CA SER A 799 5.77 -48.88 11.16
C SER A 799 6.74 -47.73 10.87
N ARG A 800 6.74 -46.66 11.69
CA ARG A 800 7.73 -45.57 11.61
C ARG A 800 9.14 -46.03 11.97
N LEU A 801 9.30 -46.88 12.99
CA LEU A 801 10.61 -47.40 13.43
C LEU A 801 11.18 -48.44 12.46
N GLU A 802 10.33 -49.31 11.89
CA GLU A 802 10.73 -50.27 10.87
C GLU A 802 11.13 -49.55 9.56
N ALA A 803 10.43 -48.47 9.18
CA ALA A 803 10.83 -47.63 8.05
C ALA A 803 12.23 -47.00 8.20
N PHE A 804 12.68 -46.74 9.44
CA PHE A 804 14.04 -46.24 9.72
C PHE A 804 15.11 -47.34 9.78
N HIS A 805 14.74 -48.60 10.03
CA HIS A 805 15.70 -49.72 10.06
C HIS A 805 16.06 -50.24 8.65
N TYR A 806 15.24 -49.97 7.63
CA TYR A 806 15.54 -50.33 6.24
C TYR A 806 16.35 -49.29 5.46
N THR A 807 16.75 -48.17 6.08
CA THR A 807 17.60 -47.13 5.45
C THR A 807 19.05 -47.09 5.93
N GLN A 808 19.50 -48.12 6.66
CA GLN A 808 20.92 -48.38 6.94
C GLN A 808 21.32 -49.82 6.59
N VAL A 809 21.39 -50.11 5.30
CA VAL A 809 22.36 -51.03 4.68
C VAL A 809 22.85 -50.41 3.39
#